data_AF-A0A949IKG1-F1
#
_entry.id   AF-A0A949IKG1-F1
#
_cell.length_a   1.000
_cell.length_b   1.000
_cell.length_c   1.000
_cell.angle_alpha   90.00
_cell.angle_beta   90.00
_cell.angle_gamma   90.00
#
_symmetry.space_group_name_H-M   'P 1'
#
loop_
_entity.id
_entity.type
_entity.pdbx_description
1 polymer ?
#
loop_
_entity_poly.entity_id
_entity_poly.type
_entity_poly.pdbx_seq_one_letter_code
_entity_poly.pdbx_strand_id
1 'polypeptide(L)'
;MLDRPEKPAEPVVASADGQTFAPGHDAASHASETRLAPKAADKEQPFPGSLGLIEKDGSIEFRNAPADQMKAIKHLDRFGSFRLHHRGAHAEENYDLTYIHKDHYLEKTRKASTGHTYTTGSDGSFKIEDRKGNVETFNPPAQDPQHETYSKKLGITKQENSDGSVIKFFDNDGHSESVEPDGTKTSKWTDGRFKIEKRDEHGTTTTVIHQPEHVGGYREKGRGPGPEDRYDESYSRATGITRRVEARGTAAEKTTILQPNGTVKVLSADGRNFERHRDGSEHHWGKENYNIPAYDYDHDEKLDQAHGKLIDLVETQMPSKLQDEFKKDLKDFENRARQEYMPPAELRKTYAEISRLLATPDQNSIISGDKRALLAAGLMHIAAQPGDVNQGQHNTCNVTSVLKFALTKNPSAAVEMAATTALTGSWKAGDGHKTTIDRDSLIPGDEEKVYPPASPEDRLYATQLLNLTMVNDALGRRPKPQSYRQTLPDASLPEDSGERRYDADQQLITSRQYDRKSGTWITAPDSSPGLSDREIERAGQLLNKATRVIGDNEPQSGVDSVNNVQDFRRRLQQLKDQSKYPVTLGVDGAHRPIQSATHETPGFAGHCVELDAYDEKTGRVYVTNQWGKDSNGWMKVDDLYLNVVGKYAKENDGINKDDLR
;
A
#
# COMPACT_ATOMS: atom_id res chain seq x y z
N MET A 1 -5.08 -57.83 20.96
CA MET A 1 -4.11 -58.79 21.53
C MET A 1 -3.01 -58.94 20.50
N LEU A 2 -1.92 -58.16 20.63
CA LEU A 2 -0.58 -58.54 21.20
C LEU A 2 0.18 -59.42 20.19
N ASP A 3 1.43 -59.17 19.77
CA ASP A 3 2.57 -58.57 20.48
C ASP A 3 3.70 -58.08 19.53
N ARG A 4 4.64 -57.29 20.10
CA ARG A 4 5.94 -56.83 19.53
C ARG A 4 6.98 -57.98 19.43
N PRO A 5 8.16 -57.81 18.77
CA PRO A 5 9.39 -57.28 19.43
C PRO A 5 10.38 -56.52 18.47
N GLU A 6 11.09 -55.46 18.87
CA GLU A 6 12.47 -55.32 19.44
C GLU A 6 13.56 -54.81 18.46
N LYS A 7 14.46 -54.00 19.02
CA LYS A 7 15.64 -53.29 18.44
C LYS A 7 16.77 -54.24 18.02
N PRO A 8 17.81 -53.72 17.32
CA PRO A 8 19.13 -53.70 17.99
C PRO A 8 19.94 -52.40 17.78
N ALA A 9 21.00 -52.27 18.58
CA ALA A 9 21.96 -51.16 18.66
C ALA A 9 23.34 -51.49 18.05
N GLU A 10 24.02 -50.42 17.62
CA GLU A 10 25.46 -50.07 17.38
C GLU A 10 26.60 -51.11 17.35
N PRO A 11 27.75 -50.68 16.75
CA PRO A 11 28.99 -50.65 17.55
C PRO A 11 29.90 -49.40 17.40
N VAL A 12 30.31 -48.91 18.57
CA VAL A 12 31.61 -48.41 19.09
C VAL A 12 32.85 -48.32 18.15
N VAL A 13 33.53 -47.16 18.15
CA VAL A 13 35.01 -47.01 18.30
C VAL A 13 35.33 -45.72 19.10
N ALA A 14 36.38 -45.80 19.93
CA ALA A 14 36.71 -44.93 21.06
C ALA A 14 37.86 -43.91 20.83
N SER A 15 38.08 -43.11 21.89
CA SER A 15 39.28 -42.34 22.32
C SER A 15 39.41 -40.90 21.77
N ALA A 16 39.88 -39.90 22.53
CA ALA A 16 40.15 -39.70 23.95
C ALA A 16 40.51 -38.21 24.18
N ASP A 17 40.56 -37.80 25.45
CA ASP A 17 41.17 -36.59 26.02
C ASP A 17 40.41 -35.25 25.86
N GLY A 18 40.18 -34.43 26.89
CA GLY A 18 40.55 -34.48 28.30
C GLY A 18 40.27 -33.12 28.98
N GLN A 19 39.93 -33.18 30.28
CA GLN A 19 40.08 -32.15 31.34
C GLN A 19 39.21 -30.88 31.26
N THR A 20 38.12 -30.75 32.04
CA THR A 20 37.95 -30.49 33.50
C THR A 20 38.23 -29.07 34.00
N PHE A 21 37.16 -28.45 34.49
CA PHE A 21 36.98 -27.66 35.74
C PHE A 21 36.36 -26.27 35.55
N ALA A 22 35.16 -26.12 36.12
CA ALA A 22 34.56 -24.89 36.62
C ALA A 22 34.43 -25.05 38.17
N PRO A 23 33.79 -24.14 38.94
CA PRO A 23 33.55 -22.70 38.80
C PRO A 23 33.94 -21.93 40.11
N GLY A 24 33.73 -20.60 40.17
CA GLY A 24 33.66 -19.94 41.49
C GLY A 24 33.65 -18.40 41.52
N HIS A 25 32.47 -17.87 41.82
CA HIS A 25 32.16 -16.82 42.82
C HIS A 25 32.61 -15.34 42.73
N ASP A 26 31.59 -14.50 42.94
CA ASP A 26 31.46 -13.28 43.76
C ASP A 26 31.99 -11.90 43.31
N ALA A 27 31.02 -11.08 42.91
CA ALA A 27 30.59 -9.79 43.46
C ALA A 27 31.53 -8.85 44.26
N ALA A 28 31.48 -7.58 43.83
CA ALA A 28 31.30 -6.33 44.59
C ALA A 28 32.49 -5.43 44.98
N SER A 29 32.30 -4.15 44.59
CA SER A 29 32.66 -2.87 45.26
C SER A 29 34.13 -2.47 45.46
N HIS A 30 34.54 -1.31 44.92
CA HIS A 30 34.62 -0.04 45.67
C HIS A 30 35.12 1.13 44.80
N ALA A 31 34.82 2.34 45.26
CA ALA A 31 34.98 3.62 44.60
C ALA A 31 36.21 4.41 45.10
N SER A 32 36.42 5.56 44.45
CA SER A 32 37.21 6.75 44.84
C SER A 32 38.71 6.75 44.51
N GLU A 33 39.17 7.74 43.73
CA GLU A 33 39.68 9.01 44.28
C GLU A 33 39.95 10.05 43.18
N THR A 34 39.50 11.26 43.46
CA THR A 34 39.82 12.54 42.81
C THR A 34 41.20 13.05 43.22
N ARG A 35 41.96 13.67 42.29
CA ARG A 35 42.94 14.73 42.62
C ARG A 35 43.04 15.81 41.54
N LEU A 36 43.34 17.01 42.05
CA LEU A 36 43.16 18.35 41.50
C LEU A 36 44.24 18.84 40.52
N ALA A 37 43.87 19.90 39.79
CA ALA A 37 44.54 20.70 38.75
C ALA A 37 45.95 21.27 39.09
N PRO A 38 46.64 21.88 38.11
CA PRO A 38 46.52 23.35 37.95
C PRO A 38 46.55 23.92 36.50
N LYS A 39 46.12 25.19 36.42
CA LYS A 39 45.94 26.11 35.28
C LYS A 39 47.21 26.51 34.50
N ALA A 40 47.05 26.77 33.19
CA ALA A 40 47.62 27.90 32.42
C ALA A 40 47.01 27.86 31.00
N ALA A 41 46.20 28.84 30.58
CA ALA A 41 46.54 30.11 29.91
C ALA A 41 46.42 30.03 28.37
N ASP A 42 45.75 31.05 27.84
CA ASP A 42 45.21 31.22 26.48
C ASP A 42 46.15 30.92 25.30
N LYS A 43 45.64 30.12 24.36
CA LYS A 43 45.81 30.32 22.92
C LYS A 43 44.49 29.94 22.24
N GLU A 44 43.92 30.86 21.46
CA GLU A 44 42.83 30.58 20.53
C GLU A 44 43.24 29.39 19.63
N GLN A 45 42.54 28.26 19.80
CA GLN A 45 42.59 27.16 18.85
C GLN A 45 41.52 27.40 17.79
N PRO A 46 41.84 27.28 16.48
CA PRO A 46 40.82 27.20 15.45
C PRO A 46 40.03 25.89 15.62
N PHE A 47 38.70 25.98 15.48
CA PHE A 47 37.77 24.85 15.46
C PHE A 47 38.28 23.69 14.56
N PRO A 48 38.28 22.43 15.03
CA PRO A 48 38.51 21.28 14.16
C PRO A 48 37.18 20.82 13.57
N GLY A 49 37.03 20.88 12.25
CA GLY A 49 35.85 20.37 11.55
C GLY A 49 35.86 20.63 10.05
N SER A 50 36.56 19.75 9.32
CA SER A 50 36.49 19.51 7.86
C SER A 50 36.53 20.73 6.92
N LEU A 51 37.73 21.20 6.59
CA LEU A 51 38.01 21.85 5.31
C LEU A 51 38.26 20.76 4.26
N GLY A 52 37.50 20.77 3.16
CA GLY A 52 37.71 19.86 2.04
C GLY A 52 39.12 19.99 1.47
N LEU A 53 39.72 18.87 1.05
CA LEU A 53 41.01 18.88 0.36
C LEU A 53 40.76 19.29 -1.10
N ILE A 54 41.44 20.35 -1.54
CA ILE A 54 41.42 20.80 -2.94
C ILE A 54 42.56 20.10 -3.67
N GLU A 55 42.21 19.28 -4.65
CA GLU A 55 43.17 18.59 -5.50
C GLU A 55 43.71 19.52 -6.59
N LYS A 56 44.87 19.17 -7.17
CA LYS A 56 45.55 19.98 -8.20
C LYS A 56 44.72 20.19 -9.47
N ASP A 57 43.72 19.34 -9.72
CA ASP A 57 42.80 19.42 -10.86
C ASP A 57 41.56 20.29 -10.59
N GLY A 58 41.46 20.89 -9.39
CA GLY A 58 40.33 21.73 -8.98
C GLY A 58 39.17 20.96 -8.36
N SER A 59 39.26 19.63 -8.20
CA SER A 59 38.25 18.85 -7.48
C SER A 59 38.35 19.04 -5.97
N ILE A 60 37.21 18.88 -5.28
CA ILE A 60 37.11 19.01 -3.82
C ILE A 60 36.63 17.68 -3.22
N GLU A 61 37.43 17.11 -2.33
CA GLU A 61 37.08 15.88 -1.59
C GLU A 61 36.52 16.22 -0.20
N PHE A 62 35.33 15.69 0.11
CA PHE A 62 34.73 15.75 1.44
C PHE A 62 34.71 14.35 2.06
N ARG A 63 35.33 14.21 3.23
CA ARG A 63 35.30 12.97 4.04
C ARG A 63 34.38 13.17 5.24
N ASN A 64 33.38 12.32 5.38
CA ASN A 64 32.49 12.26 6.55
C ASN A 64 31.75 13.57 6.89
N ALA A 65 31.48 14.44 5.90
CA ALA A 65 30.72 15.68 6.11
C ALA A 65 29.22 15.47 5.82
N PRO A 66 28.30 15.96 6.68
CA PRO A 66 26.86 15.91 6.39
C PRO A 66 26.51 16.79 5.18
N ALA A 67 25.53 16.35 4.38
CA ALA A 67 25.23 16.90 3.05
C ALA A 67 24.85 18.40 3.02
N ASP A 68 24.47 18.97 4.16
CA ASP A 68 24.07 20.37 4.31
C ASP A 68 25.26 21.34 4.48
N GLN A 69 26.49 20.84 4.67
CA GLN A 69 27.71 21.66 4.72
C GLN A 69 28.27 22.05 3.33
N MET A 70 27.62 21.65 2.23
CA MET A 70 28.07 21.90 0.85
C MET A 70 27.94 23.37 0.35
N LYS A 71 27.56 24.34 1.19
CA LYS A 71 27.23 25.72 0.78
C LYS A 71 28.42 26.66 0.47
N ALA A 72 29.65 26.17 0.44
CA ALA A 72 30.84 27.01 0.20
C ALA A 72 31.72 26.47 -0.92
N ILE A 73 31.23 26.46 -2.17
CA ILE A 73 32.06 26.20 -3.36
C ILE A 73 32.38 27.55 -4.01
N LYS A 74 33.59 28.07 -3.78
CA LYS A 74 34.09 29.34 -4.37
C LYS A 74 35.03 29.14 -5.57
N HIS A 75 35.34 27.89 -5.92
CA HIS A 75 36.31 27.59 -6.97
C HIS A 75 35.65 26.74 -8.05
N LEU A 76 35.17 27.45 -9.08
CA LEU A 76 34.79 26.87 -10.35
C LEU A 76 36.07 26.77 -11.21
N ASP A 77 36.14 25.82 -12.13
CA ASP A 77 37.15 25.89 -13.18
C ASP A 77 36.97 27.18 -14.01
N ARG A 78 37.91 27.46 -14.92
CA ARG A 78 37.84 28.67 -15.77
C ARG A 78 36.56 28.76 -16.65
N PHE A 79 35.74 27.71 -16.68
CA PHE A 79 34.49 27.60 -17.42
C PHE A 79 33.27 27.46 -16.51
N GLY A 80 33.37 27.59 -15.19
CA GLY A 80 32.23 27.49 -14.28
C GLY A 80 31.88 26.08 -13.82
N SER A 81 32.59 25.05 -14.24
CA SER A 81 32.30 23.64 -13.91
C SER A 81 32.98 23.21 -12.62
N PHE A 82 32.44 22.21 -11.93
CA PHE A 82 33.07 21.64 -10.74
C PHE A 82 32.82 20.14 -10.62
N ARG A 83 33.72 19.45 -9.92
CA ARG A 83 33.55 18.05 -9.51
C ARG A 83 33.69 17.93 -7.99
N LEU A 84 32.71 17.29 -7.37
CA LEU A 84 32.65 17.07 -5.93
C LEU A 84 32.70 15.56 -5.66
N HIS A 85 33.63 15.16 -4.81
CA HIS A 85 33.76 13.77 -4.38
C HIS A 85 33.18 13.64 -2.96
N HIS A 86 32.09 12.88 -2.83
CA HIS A 86 31.55 12.51 -1.54
C HIS A 86 32.03 11.11 -1.16
N ARG A 87 32.63 11.01 0.03
CA ARG A 87 33.09 9.74 0.60
C ARG A 87 32.45 9.54 1.98
N GLY A 88 31.58 8.55 2.07
CA GLY A 88 30.89 8.16 3.30
C GLY A 88 31.63 7.07 4.09
N ALA A 89 31.04 6.62 5.19
CA ALA A 89 31.62 5.58 6.04
C ALA A 89 31.54 4.19 5.37
N HIS A 90 30.58 4.01 4.45
CA HIS A 90 30.39 2.79 3.68
C HIS A 90 30.60 3.01 2.18
N ALA A 91 31.03 1.96 1.45
CA ALA A 91 31.41 2.07 0.05
C ALA A 91 30.22 2.52 -0.84
N GLU A 92 29.02 2.09 -0.48
CA GLU A 92 27.77 2.46 -1.12
C GLU A 92 27.41 3.94 -0.89
N GLU A 93 27.95 4.62 0.10
CA GLU A 93 27.70 6.05 0.31
C GLU A 93 28.57 6.92 -0.61
N ASN A 94 29.58 6.36 -1.27
CA ASN A 94 30.49 7.11 -2.13
C ASN A 94 29.86 7.49 -3.47
N TYR A 95 29.87 8.78 -3.81
CA TYR A 95 29.47 9.26 -5.13
C TYR A 95 30.29 10.48 -5.56
N ASP A 96 30.36 10.70 -6.87
CA ASP A 96 30.95 11.86 -7.49
C ASP A 96 29.84 12.69 -8.13
N LEU A 97 29.85 13.99 -7.92
CA LEU A 97 28.94 14.95 -8.53
C LEU A 97 29.74 15.82 -9.50
N THR A 98 29.39 15.82 -10.78
CA THR A 98 30.00 16.71 -11.78
C THR A 98 28.96 17.69 -12.26
N TYR A 99 29.23 18.99 -12.09
CA TYR A 99 28.42 20.05 -12.67
C TYR A 99 29.16 20.62 -13.89
N ILE A 100 28.51 20.60 -15.04
CA ILE A 100 29.02 21.09 -16.31
C ILE A 100 28.31 22.40 -16.63
N HIS A 101 29.01 23.53 -16.45
CA HIS A 101 28.38 24.85 -16.53
C HIS A 101 27.85 25.20 -17.92
N LYS A 102 28.57 24.77 -18.97
CA LYS A 102 28.20 25.06 -20.36
C LYS A 102 26.78 24.60 -20.70
N ASP A 103 26.36 23.48 -20.10
CA ASP A 103 25.10 22.80 -20.41
C ASP A 103 24.15 22.81 -19.19
N HIS A 104 24.50 23.55 -18.13
CA HIS A 104 23.82 23.53 -16.82
C HIS A 104 23.51 22.12 -16.30
N TYR A 105 24.39 21.17 -16.62
CA TYR A 105 24.14 19.75 -16.48
C TYR A 105 24.76 19.20 -15.22
N LEU A 106 24.01 18.39 -14.46
CA LEU A 106 24.49 17.74 -13.25
C LEU A 106 24.52 16.23 -13.43
N GLU A 107 25.71 15.65 -13.31
CA GLU A 107 25.91 14.20 -13.30
C GLU A 107 26.21 13.72 -11.89
N LYS A 108 25.49 12.71 -11.43
CA LYS A 108 25.80 11.98 -10.20
C LYS A 108 26.26 10.57 -10.55
N THR A 109 27.51 10.25 -10.22
CA THR A 109 28.11 8.93 -10.45
C THR A 109 28.32 8.18 -9.14
N ARG A 110 27.84 6.95 -9.04
CA ARG A 110 27.98 6.06 -7.87
C ARG A 110 28.54 4.73 -8.29
N LYS A 111 29.50 4.18 -7.53
CA LYS A 111 30.02 2.83 -7.76
C LYS A 111 29.39 1.87 -6.75
N ALA A 112 28.72 0.83 -7.20
CA ALA A 112 28.14 -0.18 -6.31
C ALA A 112 29.19 -1.17 -5.82
N SER A 113 28.89 -1.85 -4.70
CA SER A 113 29.68 -2.99 -4.18
C SER A 113 29.80 -4.13 -5.21
N THR A 114 28.82 -4.24 -6.10
CA THR A 114 28.84 -5.17 -7.24
C THR A 114 29.85 -4.76 -8.33
N GLY A 115 30.56 -3.63 -8.20
CA GLY A 115 31.57 -3.16 -9.14
C GLY A 115 31.02 -2.45 -10.39
N HIS A 116 29.69 -2.28 -10.48
CA HIS A 116 29.04 -1.45 -11.51
C HIS A 116 29.17 0.03 -11.15
N THR A 117 29.23 0.88 -12.16
CA THR A 117 29.15 2.34 -12.03
C THR A 117 27.82 2.81 -12.59
N TYR A 118 27.10 3.62 -11.81
CA TYR A 118 25.81 4.20 -12.16
C TYR A 118 25.97 5.71 -12.27
N THR A 119 25.70 6.30 -13.43
CA THR A 119 25.67 7.75 -13.62
C THR A 119 24.24 8.20 -13.89
N THR A 120 23.77 9.23 -13.22
CA THR A 120 22.46 9.84 -13.44
C THR A 120 22.63 11.30 -13.80
N GLY A 121 22.09 11.73 -14.94
CA GLY A 121 22.06 13.12 -15.38
C GLY A 121 20.85 13.88 -14.84
N SER A 122 20.94 15.21 -14.79
CA SER A 122 19.83 16.10 -14.41
C SER A 122 18.67 16.10 -15.41
N ASP A 123 18.90 15.62 -16.62
CA ASP A 123 17.90 15.35 -17.67
C ASP A 123 17.15 14.02 -17.47
N GLY A 124 17.47 13.27 -16.41
CA GLY A 124 16.91 11.95 -16.16
C GLY A 124 17.59 10.82 -16.95
N SER A 125 18.66 11.11 -17.69
CA SER A 125 19.49 10.07 -18.30
C SER A 125 20.14 9.21 -17.21
N PHE A 126 20.33 7.94 -17.53
CA PHE A 126 20.88 6.96 -16.61
C PHE A 126 21.83 6.05 -17.36
N LYS A 127 23.07 5.96 -16.91
CA LYS A 127 24.12 5.12 -17.50
C LYS A 127 24.56 4.08 -16.48
N ILE A 128 24.62 2.82 -16.90
CA ILE A 128 25.24 1.71 -16.16
C ILE A 128 26.51 1.31 -16.89
N GLU A 129 27.63 1.23 -16.19
CA GLU A 129 28.89 0.69 -16.70
C GLU A 129 29.27 -0.55 -15.88
N ASP A 130 29.40 -1.70 -16.53
CA ASP A 130 29.77 -2.95 -15.87
C ASP A 130 31.27 -3.02 -15.55
N ARG A 131 31.70 -4.09 -14.86
CA ARG A 131 33.12 -4.28 -14.48
C ARG A 131 34.07 -4.42 -15.67
N LYS A 132 33.57 -4.74 -16.86
CA LYS A 132 34.34 -4.90 -18.09
C LYS A 132 34.38 -3.61 -18.91
N GLY A 133 33.74 -2.54 -18.42
CA GLY A 133 33.62 -1.26 -19.12
C GLY A 133 32.51 -1.25 -20.19
N ASN A 134 31.61 -2.25 -20.21
CA ASN A 134 30.45 -2.22 -21.10
C ASN A 134 29.44 -1.21 -20.54
N VAL A 135 28.94 -0.36 -21.43
CA VAL A 135 28.05 0.74 -21.06
C VAL A 135 26.64 0.46 -21.59
N GLU A 136 25.66 0.49 -20.71
CA GLU A 136 24.24 0.59 -21.04
C GLU A 136 23.75 1.99 -20.68
N THR A 137 23.26 2.74 -21.66
CA THR A 137 22.69 4.07 -21.45
C THR A 137 21.18 4.00 -21.66
N PHE A 138 20.45 4.38 -20.62
CA PHE A 138 19.02 4.57 -20.59
C PHE A 138 18.78 6.07 -20.61
N ASN A 139 18.54 6.60 -21.80
CA ASN A 139 17.96 7.92 -21.91
C ASN A 139 16.45 7.76 -21.68
N PRO A 140 15.77 8.68 -20.96
CA PRO A 140 14.31 8.70 -20.98
C PRO A 140 13.85 8.70 -22.45
N PRO A 141 12.70 8.06 -22.77
CA PRO A 141 12.17 8.06 -24.13
C PRO A 141 12.20 9.48 -24.65
N ALA A 142 12.88 9.64 -25.79
CA ALA A 142 13.63 10.83 -26.10
C ALA A 142 12.82 12.13 -25.90
N GLN A 143 13.26 12.95 -24.95
CA GLN A 143 13.28 14.40 -25.18
C GLN A 143 14.36 14.66 -26.24
N ASP A 144 14.11 14.21 -27.48
CA ASP A 144 14.85 14.76 -28.61
C ASP A 144 14.12 16.05 -28.94
N PRO A 145 14.65 17.23 -28.57
CA PRO A 145 13.98 18.45 -28.91
C PRO A 145 13.90 18.53 -30.43
N GLN A 146 12.67 18.45 -30.96
CA GLN A 146 12.47 18.57 -32.41
C GLN A 146 13.06 19.91 -32.88
N HIS A 147 12.95 20.94 -32.04
CA HIS A 147 13.51 22.26 -32.27
C HIS A 147 13.97 22.93 -30.97
N GLU A 148 15.24 23.36 -30.93
CA GLU A 148 15.73 24.36 -29.98
C GLU A 148 15.88 25.72 -30.65
N THR A 149 15.35 26.76 -30.02
CA THR A 149 15.50 28.14 -30.50
C THR A 149 15.94 29.05 -29.36
N TYR A 150 17.06 29.75 -29.56
CA TYR A 150 17.56 30.75 -28.61
C TYR A 150 17.20 32.17 -29.08
N SER A 151 16.56 32.94 -28.19
CA SER A 151 16.28 34.36 -28.41
C SER A 151 17.17 35.22 -27.53
N LYS A 152 18.31 35.67 -28.07
CA LYS A 152 19.23 36.58 -27.37
C LYS A 152 18.57 37.88 -26.89
N LYS A 153 17.56 38.37 -27.63
CA LYS A 153 16.81 39.58 -27.27
C LYS A 153 15.95 39.38 -26.02
N LEU A 154 15.46 38.17 -25.80
CA LEU A 154 14.58 37.84 -24.67
C LEU A 154 15.33 37.15 -23.53
N GLY A 155 16.54 36.62 -23.77
CA GLY A 155 17.23 35.76 -22.81
C GLY A 155 16.45 34.47 -22.56
N ILE A 156 15.86 33.91 -23.63
CA ILE A 156 15.01 32.72 -23.56
C ILE A 156 15.55 31.63 -24.48
N THR A 157 15.79 30.44 -23.93
CA THR A 157 15.96 29.21 -24.69
C THR A 157 14.63 28.47 -24.71
N LYS A 158 14.07 28.21 -25.89
CA LYS A 158 12.83 27.44 -26.06
C LYS A 158 13.17 26.08 -26.65
N GLN A 159 12.66 25.03 -26.02
CA GLN A 159 12.79 23.64 -26.40
C GLN A 159 11.38 23.08 -26.66
N GLU A 160 11.14 22.53 -27.85
CA GLU A 160 9.90 21.82 -28.17
C GLU A 160 10.18 20.33 -28.26
N ASN A 161 9.49 19.54 -27.44
CA ASN A 161 9.64 18.09 -27.40
C ASN A 161 8.65 17.41 -28.36
N SER A 162 8.95 16.17 -28.75
CA SER A 162 8.12 15.39 -29.67
C SER A 162 6.72 15.06 -29.14
N ASP A 163 6.51 15.11 -27.83
CA ASP A 163 5.21 14.93 -27.17
C ASP A 163 4.35 16.21 -27.21
N GLY A 164 4.86 17.31 -27.77
CA GLY A 164 4.19 18.60 -27.83
C GLY A 164 4.41 19.49 -26.59
N SER A 165 5.16 19.01 -25.59
CA SER A 165 5.55 19.85 -24.45
C SER A 165 6.58 20.91 -24.86
N VAL A 166 6.51 22.07 -24.21
CA VAL A 166 7.40 23.21 -24.48
C VAL A 166 8.10 23.62 -23.20
N ILE A 167 9.44 23.60 -23.20
CA ILE A 167 10.26 24.10 -22.10
C ILE A 167 10.88 25.43 -22.49
N LYS A 168 10.83 26.41 -21.59
CA LYS A 168 11.47 27.72 -21.74
C LYS A 168 12.39 27.95 -20.57
N PHE A 169 13.65 28.28 -20.83
CA PHE A 169 14.61 28.71 -19.82
C PHE A 169 14.76 30.21 -19.89
N PHE A 170 14.67 30.90 -18.75
CA PHE A 170 14.75 32.35 -18.66
C PHE A 170 16.06 32.74 -17.94
N ASP A 171 16.99 33.32 -18.70
CA ASP A 171 18.33 33.68 -18.20
C ASP A 171 18.27 34.79 -17.13
N ASN A 172 17.24 35.64 -17.17
CA ASN A 172 17.19 36.88 -16.40
C ASN A 172 16.86 36.67 -14.91
N ASP A 173 16.10 35.63 -14.56
CA ASP A 173 15.65 35.34 -13.20
C ASP A 173 15.83 33.86 -12.82
N GLY A 174 16.57 33.10 -13.64
CA GLY A 174 17.01 31.75 -13.33
C GLY A 174 15.86 30.77 -13.15
N HIS A 175 14.78 30.92 -13.92
CA HIS A 175 13.64 30.02 -13.86
C HIS A 175 13.41 29.30 -15.19
N SER A 176 12.77 28.13 -15.12
CA SER A 176 12.31 27.38 -16.28
C SER A 176 10.79 27.28 -16.24
N GLU A 177 10.13 27.35 -17.40
CA GLU A 177 8.70 27.06 -17.57
C GLU A 177 8.55 25.83 -18.48
N SER A 178 7.87 24.78 -18.02
CA SER A 178 7.32 23.75 -18.91
C SER A 178 5.84 23.99 -19.16
N VAL A 179 5.38 23.75 -20.38
CA VAL A 179 3.96 23.69 -20.74
C VAL A 179 3.71 22.32 -21.32
N GLU A 180 2.90 21.54 -20.63
CA GLU A 180 2.50 20.19 -21.05
C GLU A 180 1.41 20.27 -22.15
N PRO A 181 1.17 19.18 -22.92
CA PRO A 181 0.15 19.17 -23.98
C PRO A 181 -1.27 19.47 -23.49
N ASP A 182 -1.57 19.16 -22.22
CA ASP A 182 -2.86 19.48 -21.59
C ASP A 182 -2.99 20.97 -21.17
N GLY A 183 -1.96 21.78 -21.45
CA GLY A 183 -1.90 23.20 -21.10
C GLY A 183 -1.45 23.46 -19.66
N THR A 184 -1.10 22.43 -18.88
CA THR A 184 -0.52 22.61 -17.55
C THR A 184 0.84 23.28 -17.67
N LYS A 185 1.00 24.41 -16.98
CA LYS A 185 2.23 25.18 -16.96
C LYS A 185 2.94 25.00 -15.62
N THR A 186 4.20 24.57 -15.64
CA THR A 186 5.05 24.45 -14.45
C THR A 186 6.24 25.41 -14.53
N SER A 187 6.30 26.40 -13.65
CA SER A 187 7.46 27.27 -13.47
C SER A 187 8.31 26.78 -12.29
N LYS A 188 9.64 26.66 -12.47
CA LYS A 188 10.60 26.28 -11.41
C LYS A 188 11.70 27.32 -11.32
N TRP A 189 12.05 27.77 -10.12
CA TRP A 189 13.11 28.75 -9.86
C TRP A 189 14.34 28.09 -9.20
N THR A 190 15.52 28.70 -9.34
CA THR A 190 16.77 28.23 -8.73
C THR A 190 16.77 28.16 -7.21
N ASP A 191 15.87 28.91 -6.55
CA ASP A 191 15.68 28.85 -5.09
C ASP A 191 14.88 27.60 -4.64
N GLY A 192 14.46 26.75 -5.59
CA GLY A 192 13.66 25.54 -5.36
C GLY A 192 12.16 25.80 -5.30
N ARG A 193 11.71 27.06 -5.46
CA ARG A 193 10.29 27.37 -5.61
C ARG A 193 9.77 26.79 -6.92
N PHE A 194 8.51 26.37 -6.93
CA PHE A 194 7.80 26.04 -8.15
C PHE A 194 6.34 26.50 -8.12
N LYS A 195 5.77 26.68 -9.30
CA LYS A 195 4.38 27.09 -9.52
C LYS A 195 3.79 26.20 -10.59
N ILE A 196 2.64 25.61 -10.33
CA ILE A 196 1.86 24.83 -11.28
C ILE A 196 0.58 25.60 -11.56
N GLU A 197 0.28 25.85 -12.83
CA GLU A 197 -0.98 26.42 -13.31
C GLU A 197 -1.67 25.41 -14.21
N LYS A 198 -2.88 24.99 -13.85
CA LYS A 198 -3.67 24.06 -14.66
C LYS A 198 -4.98 24.71 -15.03
N ARG A 199 -5.34 24.65 -16.31
CA ARG A 199 -6.64 25.12 -16.80
C ARG A 199 -7.58 23.93 -16.97
N ASP A 200 -8.79 24.01 -16.44
CA ASP A 200 -9.82 23.00 -16.65
C ASP A 200 -10.54 23.17 -18.01
N GLU A 201 -11.42 22.24 -18.34
CA GLU A 201 -12.24 22.27 -19.57
C GLU A 201 -13.17 23.49 -19.67
N HIS A 202 -13.42 24.18 -18.56
CA HIS A 202 -14.21 25.41 -18.50
C HIS A 202 -13.36 26.68 -18.57
N GLY A 203 -12.04 26.56 -18.73
CA GLY A 203 -11.11 27.68 -18.80
C GLY A 203 -10.70 28.24 -17.43
N THR A 204 -11.13 27.63 -16.33
CA THR A 204 -10.78 28.05 -14.98
C THR A 204 -9.37 27.59 -14.64
N THR A 205 -8.58 28.44 -14.01
CA THR A 205 -7.20 28.13 -13.66
C THR A 205 -7.08 27.78 -12.18
N THR A 206 -6.52 26.61 -11.87
CA THR A 206 -5.99 26.29 -10.54
C THR A 206 -4.50 26.58 -10.51
N THR A 207 -4.00 27.04 -9.36
CA THR A 207 -2.60 27.40 -9.17
C THR A 207 -2.09 26.83 -7.87
N VAL A 208 -0.99 26.09 -7.90
CA VAL A 208 -0.25 25.64 -6.71
C VAL A 208 1.12 26.29 -6.72
N ILE A 209 1.48 27.00 -5.66
CA ILE A 209 2.80 27.59 -5.47
C ILE A 209 3.46 26.91 -4.29
N HIS A 210 4.61 26.28 -4.51
CA HIS A 210 5.42 25.66 -3.47
C HIS A 210 6.71 26.45 -3.31
N GLN A 211 7.06 26.79 -2.08
CA GLN A 211 8.24 27.58 -1.73
C GLN A 211 8.99 26.90 -0.58
N PRO A 212 10.21 26.39 -0.81
CA PRO A 212 11.02 25.84 0.27
C PRO A 212 11.46 26.96 1.23
N GLU A 213 11.58 26.64 2.52
CA GLU A 213 12.10 27.57 3.53
C GLU A 213 13.61 27.34 3.76
N HIS A 214 14.36 28.42 4.01
CA HIS A 214 15.83 28.39 4.11
C HIS A 214 16.39 27.47 5.22
N VAL A 215 15.58 27.16 6.24
CA VAL A 215 15.95 26.32 7.41
C VAL A 215 15.48 24.87 7.28
N GLY A 216 15.00 24.49 6.10
CA GLY A 216 14.29 23.22 5.87
C GLY A 216 12.82 23.36 6.24
N GLY A 217 11.96 22.81 5.39
CA GLY A 217 10.53 23.07 5.44
C GLY A 217 10.01 23.58 4.10
N TYR A 218 8.72 23.88 4.04
CA TYR A 218 8.11 24.50 2.86
C TYR A 218 6.86 25.28 3.23
N ARG A 219 6.44 26.16 2.31
CA ARG A 219 5.10 26.72 2.23
C ARG A 219 4.49 26.34 0.90
N GLU A 220 3.23 25.96 0.93
CA GLU A 220 2.47 25.69 -0.27
C GLU A 220 1.18 26.50 -0.26
N LYS A 221 0.75 26.93 -1.44
CA LYS A 221 -0.42 27.77 -1.63
C LYS A 221 -1.20 27.31 -2.84
N GLY A 222 -2.35 26.70 -2.61
CA GLY A 222 -3.33 26.34 -3.63
C GLY A 222 -4.37 27.42 -3.82
N ARG A 223 -4.69 27.77 -5.07
CA ARG A 223 -5.80 28.66 -5.43
C ARG A 223 -6.58 28.04 -6.57
N GLY A 224 -7.91 28.03 -6.46
CA GLY A 224 -8.80 27.58 -7.52
C GLY A 224 -10.25 27.98 -7.26
N PRO A 225 -11.17 27.59 -8.17
CA PRO A 225 -12.57 27.94 -8.06
C PRO A 225 -13.22 27.32 -6.82
N GLY A 226 -12.91 26.05 -6.53
CA GLY A 226 -13.48 25.30 -5.41
C GLY A 226 -12.88 25.68 -4.05
N PRO A 227 -13.62 25.56 -2.94
CA PRO A 227 -13.08 25.67 -1.59
C PRO A 227 -11.90 24.72 -1.34
N GLU A 228 -11.97 23.50 -1.87
CA GLU A 228 -10.93 22.47 -1.80
C GLU A 228 -9.62 22.91 -2.47
N ASP A 229 -9.70 23.73 -3.52
CA ASP A 229 -8.52 24.26 -4.22
C ASP A 229 -7.88 25.45 -3.50
N ARG A 230 -8.52 25.98 -2.45
CA ARG A 230 -8.08 27.19 -1.74
C ARG A 230 -7.44 26.81 -0.41
N TYR A 231 -6.15 26.49 -0.46
CA TYR A 231 -5.40 26.15 0.74
C TYR A 231 -4.09 26.91 0.89
N ASP A 232 -3.61 26.97 2.13
CA ASP A 232 -2.24 27.35 2.44
C ASP A 232 -1.66 26.32 3.42
N GLU A 233 -0.59 25.65 3.02
CA GLU A 233 0.12 24.66 3.82
C GLU A 233 1.51 25.18 4.19
N SER A 234 2.01 24.74 5.33
CA SER A 234 3.37 24.98 5.76
C SER A 234 3.88 23.80 6.56
N TYR A 235 5.13 23.42 6.33
CA TYR A 235 5.85 22.45 7.13
C TYR A 235 7.12 23.10 7.67
N SER A 236 7.31 23.01 8.99
CA SER A 236 8.52 23.48 9.67
C SER A 236 9.39 22.29 10.02
N ARG A 237 10.59 22.19 9.42
CA ARG A 237 11.55 21.14 9.79
C ARG A 237 12.01 21.27 11.24
N ALA A 238 12.14 22.49 11.74
CA ALA A 238 12.61 22.76 13.09
C ALA A 238 11.65 22.23 14.17
N THR A 239 10.34 22.29 13.91
CA THR A 239 9.33 21.83 14.87
C THR A 239 8.69 20.51 14.47
N GLY A 240 8.88 20.02 13.25
CA GLY A 240 8.17 18.87 12.70
C GLY A 240 6.67 19.09 12.52
N ILE A 241 6.18 20.33 12.65
CA ILE A 241 4.76 20.66 12.56
C ILE A 241 4.37 20.92 11.11
N THR A 242 3.26 20.32 10.68
CA THR A 242 2.58 20.68 9.42
C THR A 242 1.30 21.42 9.75
N ARG A 243 1.07 22.58 9.13
CA ARG A 243 -0.14 23.37 9.25
C ARG A 243 -0.75 23.58 7.88
N ARG A 244 -2.00 23.18 7.69
CA ARG A 244 -2.78 23.37 6.46
C ARG A 244 -4.06 24.13 6.77
N VAL A 245 -4.30 25.23 6.07
CA VAL A 245 -5.57 25.97 6.08
C VAL A 245 -6.29 25.61 4.78
N GLU A 246 -7.43 24.95 4.86
CA GLU A 246 -8.25 24.56 3.71
C GLU A 246 -9.46 25.52 3.58
N ALA A 247 -10.03 25.66 2.39
CA ALA A 247 -11.20 26.49 2.11
C ALA A 247 -11.07 27.95 2.58
N ARG A 248 -9.86 28.50 2.47
CA ARG A 248 -9.52 29.82 3.02
C ARG A 248 -10.45 30.91 2.52
N GLY A 249 -10.99 31.70 3.45
CA GLY A 249 -11.93 32.80 3.20
C GLY A 249 -13.38 32.37 2.97
N THR A 250 -13.74 31.11 3.27
CA THR A 250 -15.11 30.61 3.17
C THR A 250 -15.65 30.19 4.54
N ALA A 251 -16.95 29.95 4.65
CA ALA A 251 -17.57 29.41 5.87
C ALA A 251 -17.08 27.97 6.21
N ALA A 252 -16.44 27.29 5.25
CA ALA A 252 -15.87 25.96 5.42
C ALA A 252 -14.37 26.00 5.76
N GLU A 253 -13.79 27.18 6.01
CA GLU A 253 -12.36 27.31 6.35
C GLU A 253 -12.03 26.43 7.57
N LYS A 254 -11.01 25.58 7.43
CA LYS A 254 -10.49 24.78 8.54
C LYS A 254 -8.97 24.77 8.55
N THR A 255 -8.36 24.84 9.72
CA THR A 255 -6.92 24.74 9.92
C THR A 255 -6.59 23.40 10.57
N THR A 256 -5.92 22.53 9.85
CA THR A 256 -5.37 21.26 10.36
C THR A 256 -3.90 21.45 10.76
N ILE A 257 -3.54 21.01 11.96
CA ILE A 257 -2.18 21.08 12.50
C ILE A 257 -1.78 19.65 12.91
N LEU A 258 -0.81 19.08 12.21
CA LEU A 258 -0.19 17.81 12.57
C LEU A 258 1.07 18.09 13.40
N GLN A 259 1.07 17.58 14.63
CA GLN A 259 2.20 17.66 15.54
C GLN A 259 3.17 16.46 15.35
N PRO A 260 4.44 16.58 15.74
CA PRO A 260 5.43 15.50 15.61
C PRO A 260 5.08 14.20 16.34
N ASN A 261 4.30 14.30 17.42
CA ASN A 261 3.82 13.15 18.20
C ASN A 261 2.63 12.43 17.54
N GLY A 262 2.18 12.87 16.35
CA GLY A 262 1.02 12.33 15.65
C GLY A 262 -0.31 12.97 16.05
N THR A 263 -0.33 13.90 17.01
CA THR A 263 -1.55 14.62 17.38
C THR A 263 -2.04 15.49 16.23
N VAL A 264 -3.31 15.38 15.89
CA VAL A 264 -3.98 16.16 14.86
C VAL A 264 -4.92 17.15 15.52
N LYS A 265 -4.67 18.45 15.31
CA LYS A 265 -5.51 19.53 15.81
C LYS A 265 -6.24 20.20 14.65
N VAL A 266 -7.56 20.24 14.68
CA VAL A 266 -8.40 20.86 13.66
C VAL A 266 -9.13 22.07 14.27
N LEU A 267 -8.96 23.22 13.64
CA LEU A 267 -9.65 24.46 13.97
C LEU A 267 -10.63 24.79 12.85
N SER A 268 -11.92 24.69 13.09
CA SER A 268 -12.94 24.95 12.06
C SER A 268 -13.54 26.35 12.24
N ALA A 269 -13.77 27.07 11.15
CA ALA A 269 -14.42 28.38 11.16
C ALA A 269 -15.86 28.31 11.72
N ASP A 270 -16.52 27.15 11.60
CA ASP A 270 -17.83 26.93 12.21
C ASP A 270 -17.77 26.74 13.74
N GLY A 271 -16.57 26.71 14.34
CA GLY A 271 -16.33 26.54 15.76
C GLY A 271 -16.34 25.09 16.26
N ARG A 272 -16.45 24.08 15.39
CA ARG A 272 -16.29 22.67 15.77
C ARG A 272 -14.82 22.26 15.70
N ASN A 273 -14.07 22.62 16.74
CA ASN A 273 -12.64 22.33 16.80
C ASN A 273 -12.43 20.99 17.52
N PHE A 274 -11.40 20.25 17.14
CA PHE A 274 -10.98 19.06 17.89
C PHE A 274 -9.46 18.86 17.86
N GLU A 275 -8.96 18.11 18.84
CA GLU A 275 -7.58 17.67 18.95
C GLU A 275 -7.59 16.17 19.21
N ARG A 276 -7.14 15.39 18.23
CA ARG A 276 -7.03 13.94 18.31
C ARG A 276 -5.61 13.56 18.65
N HIS A 277 -5.42 12.89 19.78
CA HIS A 277 -4.13 12.36 20.19
C HIS A 277 -3.85 10.98 19.56
N ARG A 278 -2.60 10.53 19.67
CA ARG A 278 -2.13 9.23 19.18
C ARG A 278 -2.63 8.03 19.99
N ASP A 279 -3.54 8.22 20.92
CA ASP A 279 -4.22 7.15 21.66
C ASP A 279 -5.72 7.08 21.28
N GLY A 280 -6.12 7.85 20.27
CA GLY A 280 -7.50 7.97 19.81
C GLY A 280 -8.36 8.90 20.66
N SER A 281 -7.85 9.44 21.77
CA SER A 281 -8.57 10.45 22.53
C SER A 281 -8.78 11.71 21.68
N GLU A 282 -9.95 12.32 21.81
CA GLU A 282 -10.27 13.59 21.17
C GLU A 282 -10.72 14.60 22.22
N HIS A 283 -10.16 15.80 22.17
CA HIS A 283 -10.71 16.95 22.87
C HIS A 283 -11.46 17.82 21.86
N HIS A 284 -12.78 17.95 21.99
CA HIS A 284 -13.59 18.85 21.18
C HIS A 284 -13.83 20.15 21.95
N TRP A 285 -13.70 21.31 21.28
CA TRP A 285 -14.01 22.61 21.88
C TRP A 285 -14.59 23.61 20.87
N GLY A 286 -15.20 24.68 21.39
CA GLY A 286 -15.86 25.73 20.62
C GLY A 286 -17.37 25.61 20.72
N LYS A 287 -18.06 25.34 19.61
CA LYS A 287 -19.53 25.12 19.62
C LYS A 287 -19.92 23.88 20.42
N GLU A 288 -19.08 22.86 20.37
CA GLU A 288 -19.22 21.64 21.13
C GLU A 288 -18.00 21.52 22.05
N ASN A 289 -18.21 21.19 23.32
CA ASN A 289 -17.12 21.04 24.29
C ASN A 289 -17.29 19.72 25.03
N TYR A 290 -16.58 18.70 24.58
CA TYR A 290 -16.61 17.36 25.16
C TYR A 290 -15.30 16.63 24.88
N ASN A 291 -14.99 15.65 25.72
CA ASN A 291 -13.85 14.77 25.53
C ASN A 291 -14.34 13.40 25.06
N ILE A 292 -13.69 12.88 24.03
CA ILE A 292 -13.67 11.45 23.74
C ILE A 292 -12.40 10.93 24.41
N PRO A 293 -12.50 10.13 25.49
CA PRO A 293 -11.31 9.59 26.12
C PRO A 293 -10.56 8.66 25.16
N ALA A 294 -9.28 8.41 25.45
CA ALA A 294 -8.53 7.37 24.76
C ALA A 294 -9.30 6.06 24.92
N TYR A 295 -9.21 5.17 23.93
CA TYR A 295 -9.74 3.83 24.14
C TYR A 295 -8.91 3.16 25.22
N ASP A 296 -9.51 3.03 26.39
CA ASP A 296 -8.90 2.38 27.53
C ASP A 296 -9.05 0.87 27.39
N TYR A 297 -8.23 0.28 26.52
CA TYR A 297 -8.24 -1.17 26.29
C TYR A 297 -7.88 -1.94 27.57
N ASP A 298 -7.09 -1.34 28.46
CA ASP A 298 -6.53 -2.02 29.64
C ASP A 298 -7.47 -1.97 30.86
N HIS A 299 -8.51 -1.12 30.84
CA HIS A 299 -9.52 -1.05 31.90
C HIS A 299 -10.96 -1.29 31.41
N ASP A 300 -11.13 -1.85 30.20
CA ASP A 300 -12.44 -2.27 29.72
C ASP A 300 -12.77 -3.69 30.22
N GLU A 301 -13.37 -3.78 31.41
CA GLU A 301 -13.73 -5.06 32.05
C GLU A 301 -14.55 -5.99 31.13
N LYS A 302 -15.38 -5.43 30.24
CA LYS A 302 -16.16 -6.23 29.29
C LYS A 302 -15.29 -6.82 28.19
N LEU A 303 -14.23 -6.12 27.79
CA LEU A 303 -13.25 -6.62 26.85
C LEU A 303 -12.44 -7.75 27.47
N ASP A 304 -11.99 -7.58 28.72
CA ASP A 304 -11.27 -8.62 29.46
C ASP A 304 -12.11 -9.89 29.64
N GLN A 305 -13.39 -9.74 30.00
CA GLN A 305 -14.33 -10.86 30.11
C GLN A 305 -14.53 -11.57 28.77
N ALA A 306 -14.66 -10.81 27.67
CA ALA A 306 -14.82 -11.38 26.33
C ALA A 306 -13.54 -12.10 25.87
N HIS A 307 -12.36 -11.54 26.14
CA HIS A 307 -11.07 -12.15 25.88
C HIS A 307 -10.92 -13.45 26.67
N GLY A 308 -11.11 -13.42 27.99
CA GLY A 308 -10.97 -14.60 28.86
C GLY A 308 -11.88 -15.74 28.42
N LYS A 309 -13.16 -15.45 28.14
CA LYS A 309 -14.10 -16.45 27.60
C LYS A 309 -13.63 -17.04 26.27
N LEU A 310 -13.09 -16.23 25.37
CA LEU A 310 -12.58 -16.71 24.09
C LEU A 310 -11.37 -17.63 24.30
N ILE A 311 -10.43 -17.27 25.18
CA ILE A 311 -9.27 -18.11 25.50
C ILE A 311 -9.69 -19.45 26.11
N ASP A 312 -10.62 -19.47 27.05
CA ASP A 312 -11.14 -20.71 27.63
C ASP A 312 -11.74 -21.64 26.55
N LEU A 313 -12.46 -21.07 25.58
CA LEU A 313 -13.01 -21.83 24.45
C LEU A 313 -11.92 -22.32 23.50
N VAL A 314 -10.89 -21.52 23.24
CA VAL A 314 -9.74 -21.94 22.42
C VAL A 314 -9.02 -23.11 23.07
N GLU A 315 -8.75 -23.04 24.38
CA GLU A 315 -8.04 -24.08 25.12
C GLU A 315 -8.83 -25.39 25.22
N THR A 316 -10.16 -25.32 25.22
CA THR A 316 -11.03 -26.49 25.38
C THR A 316 -11.54 -27.08 24.06
N GLN A 317 -11.74 -26.25 23.03
CA GLN A 317 -12.38 -26.67 21.77
C GLN A 317 -11.42 -26.77 20.59
N MET A 318 -10.22 -26.20 20.66
CA MET A 318 -9.25 -26.27 19.56
C MET A 318 -8.16 -27.31 19.82
N PRO A 319 -7.68 -28.02 18.78
CA PRO A 319 -6.44 -28.79 18.85
C PRO A 319 -5.25 -27.90 19.24
N SER A 320 -4.33 -28.41 20.06
CA SER A 320 -3.17 -27.65 20.57
C SER A 320 -2.37 -26.92 19.49
N LYS A 321 -2.16 -27.53 18.31
CA LYS A 321 -1.46 -26.88 17.19
C LYS A 321 -2.16 -25.59 16.73
N LEU A 322 -3.50 -25.55 16.73
CA LEU A 322 -4.26 -24.35 16.35
C LEU A 322 -4.30 -23.31 17.48
N GLN A 323 -4.20 -23.73 18.75
CA GLN A 323 -4.25 -22.81 19.89
C GLN A 323 -3.10 -21.80 19.87
N ASP A 324 -1.88 -22.24 19.58
CA ASP A 324 -0.70 -21.38 19.61
C ASP A 324 -0.77 -20.30 18.52
N GLU A 325 -1.13 -20.69 17.30
CA GLU A 325 -1.32 -19.76 16.18
C GLU A 325 -2.50 -18.81 16.45
N PHE A 326 -3.62 -19.31 16.96
CA PHE A 326 -4.76 -18.48 17.33
C PHE A 326 -4.38 -17.42 18.37
N LYS A 327 -3.66 -17.80 19.42
CA LYS A 327 -3.22 -16.88 20.49
C LYS A 327 -2.25 -15.82 19.95
N LYS A 328 -1.38 -16.20 19.02
CA LYS A 328 -0.50 -15.26 18.32
C LYS A 328 -1.32 -14.26 17.52
N ASP A 329 -2.26 -14.72 16.70
CA ASP A 329 -3.09 -13.84 15.86
C ASP A 329 -4.02 -12.96 16.70
N LEU A 330 -4.57 -13.46 17.80
CA LEU A 330 -5.36 -12.66 18.73
C LEU A 330 -4.55 -11.48 19.28
N LYS A 331 -3.31 -11.73 19.70
CA LYS A 331 -2.41 -10.67 20.14
C LYS A 331 -2.09 -9.68 19.03
N ASP A 332 -1.85 -10.17 17.81
CA ASP A 332 -1.58 -9.32 16.65
C ASP A 332 -2.81 -8.46 16.29
N PHE A 333 -4.02 -9.02 16.39
CA PHE A 333 -5.27 -8.29 16.21
C PHE A 333 -5.48 -7.21 17.25
N GLU A 334 -5.19 -7.47 18.52
CA GLU A 334 -5.24 -6.46 19.58
C GLU A 334 -4.21 -5.35 19.39
N ASN A 335 -3.00 -5.70 18.97
CA ASN A 335 -1.97 -4.72 18.64
C ASN A 335 -2.39 -3.84 17.46
N ARG A 336 -2.95 -4.44 16.41
CA ARG A 336 -3.51 -3.73 15.26
C ARG A 336 -4.65 -2.81 15.67
N ALA A 337 -5.59 -3.31 16.47
CA ALA A 337 -6.71 -2.52 16.98
C ALA A 337 -6.22 -1.27 17.74
N ARG A 338 -5.22 -1.41 18.62
CA ARG A 338 -4.59 -0.26 19.30
C ARG A 338 -3.93 0.71 18.32
N GLN A 339 -3.19 0.21 17.33
CA GLN A 339 -2.50 1.04 16.33
C GLN A 339 -3.45 1.79 15.39
N GLU A 340 -4.58 1.17 15.04
CA GLU A 340 -5.60 1.71 14.13
C GLU A 340 -6.76 2.39 14.86
N TYR A 341 -6.71 2.49 16.19
CA TYR A 341 -7.76 3.09 17.03
C TYR A 341 -9.13 2.41 16.87
N MET A 342 -9.15 1.09 16.75
CA MET A 342 -10.37 0.32 16.65
C MET A 342 -11.12 0.29 17.99
N PRO A 343 -12.40 0.70 18.08
CA PRO A 343 -13.10 0.75 19.36
C PRO A 343 -13.08 -0.61 20.10
N PRO A 344 -12.89 -0.65 21.43
CA PRO A 344 -12.97 -1.89 22.22
C PRO A 344 -14.27 -2.67 22.01
N ALA A 345 -15.37 -1.98 21.68
CA ALA A 345 -16.63 -2.61 21.32
C ALA A 345 -16.55 -3.47 20.05
N GLU A 346 -15.70 -3.12 19.09
CA GLU A 346 -15.50 -3.88 17.86
C GLU A 346 -14.67 -5.15 18.13
N LEU A 347 -13.62 -5.04 18.95
CA LEU A 347 -12.88 -6.21 19.47
C LEU A 347 -13.84 -7.18 20.18
N ARG A 348 -14.64 -6.68 21.14
CA ARG A 348 -15.62 -7.51 21.87
C ARG A 348 -16.60 -8.22 20.96
N LYS A 349 -17.16 -7.55 19.96
CA LYS A 349 -18.09 -8.17 19.01
C LYS A 349 -17.38 -9.26 18.19
N THR A 350 -16.17 -8.98 17.72
CA THR A 350 -15.35 -9.96 17.00
C THR A 350 -15.11 -11.20 17.88
N TYR A 351 -14.74 -11.02 19.14
CA TYR A 351 -14.54 -12.12 20.09
C TYR A 351 -15.84 -12.88 20.37
N ALA A 352 -16.96 -12.18 20.49
CA ALA A 352 -18.26 -12.78 20.73
C ALA A 352 -18.68 -13.70 19.58
N GLU A 353 -18.44 -13.30 18.33
CA GLU A 353 -18.79 -14.11 17.16
C GLU A 353 -17.89 -15.35 17.02
N ILE A 354 -16.58 -15.23 17.26
CA ILE A 354 -15.66 -16.39 17.29
C ILE A 354 -16.00 -17.32 18.47
N SER A 355 -16.29 -16.75 19.64
CA SER A 355 -16.73 -17.52 20.81
C SER A 355 -18.03 -18.27 20.53
N ARG A 356 -18.99 -17.63 19.84
CA ARG A 356 -20.25 -18.26 19.44
C ARG A 356 -19.99 -19.43 18.48
N LEU A 357 -19.09 -19.26 17.52
CA LEU A 357 -18.68 -20.31 16.60
C LEU A 357 -18.10 -21.51 17.36
N LEU A 358 -17.15 -21.29 18.27
CA LEU A 358 -16.50 -22.38 19.03
C LEU A 358 -17.43 -23.04 20.05
N ALA A 359 -18.24 -22.26 20.77
CA ALA A 359 -19.11 -22.77 21.82
C ALA A 359 -20.35 -23.51 21.31
N THR A 360 -20.70 -23.38 20.03
CA THR A 360 -21.88 -24.06 19.47
C THR A 360 -21.62 -25.56 19.38
N PRO A 361 -22.46 -26.42 19.98
CA PRO A 361 -22.32 -27.87 19.88
C PRO A 361 -22.55 -28.40 18.46
N ASP A 362 -21.95 -29.55 18.11
CA ASP A 362 -22.05 -30.15 16.77
C ASP A 362 -23.48 -30.39 16.30
N GLN A 363 -24.38 -30.82 17.19
CA GLN A 363 -25.79 -31.05 16.85
C GLN A 363 -26.55 -29.78 16.45
N ASN A 364 -25.99 -28.60 16.75
CA ASN A 364 -26.58 -27.29 16.45
C ASN A 364 -25.80 -26.55 15.36
N SER A 365 -24.90 -27.22 14.64
CA SER A 365 -24.08 -26.65 13.57
C SER A 365 -24.17 -27.47 12.29
N ILE A 366 -24.01 -26.82 11.13
CA ILE A 366 -23.91 -27.52 9.84
C ILE A 366 -22.51 -28.13 9.62
N ILE A 367 -21.48 -27.57 10.25
CA ILE A 367 -20.09 -28.04 10.17
C ILE A 367 -19.61 -28.62 11.51
N SER A 368 -18.66 -29.56 11.49
CA SER A 368 -18.13 -30.23 12.68
C SER A 368 -17.26 -29.31 13.56
N GLY A 369 -17.05 -29.71 14.82
CA GLY A 369 -16.20 -28.98 15.77
C GLY A 369 -14.79 -28.68 15.24
N ASP A 370 -14.12 -29.66 14.64
CA ASP A 370 -12.80 -29.48 14.04
C ASP A 370 -12.79 -28.41 12.94
N LYS A 371 -13.85 -28.37 12.10
CA LYS A 371 -13.99 -27.34 11.06
C LYS A 371 -14.30 -25.97 11.66
N ARG A 372 -15.07 -25.91 12.75
CA ARG A 372 -15.30 -24.65 13.49
C ARG A 372 -14.01 -24.13 14.12
N ALA A 373 -13.17 -25.00 14.66
CA ALA A 373 -11.86 -24.64 15.18
C ALA A 373 -10.93 -24.10 14.08
N LEU A 374 -10.84 -24.79 12.94
CA LEU A 374 -10.07 -24.33 11.78
C LEU A 374 -10.57 -22.97 11.27
N LEU A 375 -11.90 -22.81 11.15
CA LEU A 375 -12.51 -21.55 10.71
C LEU A 375 -12.23 -20.41 11.69
N ALA A 376 -12.36 -20.65 12.99
CA ALA A 376 -12.06 -19.66 14.02
C ALA A 376 -10.59 -19.19 13.98
N ALA A 377 -9.64 -20.09 13.76
CA ALA A 377 -8.23 -19.76 13.57
C ALA A 377 -8.03 -18.88 12.32
N GLY A 378 -8.59 -19.28 11.18
CA GLY A 378 -8.52 -18.47 9.95
C GLY A 378 -9.19 -17.10 10.09
N LEU A 379 -10.32 -16.99 10.81
CA LEU A 379 -11.01 -15.73 11.04
C LEU A 379 -10.20 -14.78 11.92
N MET A 380 -9.58 -15.30 12.99
CA MET A 380 -8.71 -14.49 13.82
C MET A 380 -7.48 -14.02 13.04
N HIS A 381 -6.90 -14.90 12.22
CA HIS A 381 -5.77 -14.56 11.36
C HIS A 381 -6.06 -13.41 10.41
N ILE A 382 -7.12 -13.50 9.60
CA ILE A 382 -7.45 -12.43 8.64
C ILE A 382 -7.98 -11.16 9.31
N ALA A 383 -8.51 -11.27 10.54
CA ALA A 383 -8.79 -10.09 11.37
C ALA A 383 -7.48 -9.47 11.89
N ALA A 384 -6.46 -10.25 12.23
CA ALA A 384 -5.16 -9.75 12.65
C ALA A 384 -4.34 -9.16 11.50
N GLN A 385 -4.39 -9.81 10.33
CA GLN A 385 -3.62 -9.49 9.13
C GLN A 385 -4.56 -9.43 7.91
N PRO A 386 -5.34 -8.34 7.73
CA PRO A 386 -6.23 -8.22 6.57
C PRO A 386 -5.49 -8.33 5.23
N GLY A 387 -4.20 -7.99 5.19
CA GLY A 387 -3.32 -8.14 4.03
C GLY A 387 -3.05 -9.58 3.57
N ASP A 388 -3.33 -10.57 4.42
CA ASP A 388 -3.17 -12.00 4.13
C ASP A 388 -4.47 -12.64 3.59
N VAL A 389 -5.45 -11.81 3.20
CA VAL A 389 -6.68 -12.26 2.54
C VAL A 389 -6.40 -12.52 1.06
N ASN A 390 -6.24 -13.79 0.71
CA ASN A 390 -5.93 -14.23 -0.65
C ASN A 390 -7.05 -15.04 -1.28
N GLN A 391 -7.14 -14.98 -2.61
CA GLN A 391 -8.10 -15.78 -3.37
C GLN A 391 -7.62 -17.21 -3.60
N GLY A 392 -6.33 -17.53 -3.39
CA GLY A 392 -5.77 -18.83 -3.74
C GLY A 392 -5.86 -19.13 -5.22
N GLN A 393 -6.16 -20.38 -5.55
CA GLN A 393 -6.31 -20.86 -6.94
C GLN A 393 -7.71 -20.58 -7.53
N HIS A 394 -8.47 -19.68 -6.92
CA HIS A 394 -9.90 -19.50 -7.18
C HIS A 394 -10.20 -18.18 -7.88
N ASN A 395 -11.32 -18.08 -8.59
CA ASN A 395 -11.66 -16.92 -9.42
C ASN A 395 -12.41 -15.82 -8.66
N THR A 396 -12.15 -15.67 -7.36
CA THR A 396 -12.90 -14.80 -6.43
C THR A 396 -12.18 -13.48 -6.10
N CYS A 397 -11.28 -12.99 -6.96
CA CYS A 397 -10.54 -11.73 -6.76
C CYS A 397 -11.44 -10.55 -6.36
N ASN A 398 -12.61 -10.44 -7.00
CA ASN A 398 -13.56 -9.36 -6.77
C ASN A 398 -14.03 -9.27 -5.31
N VAL A 399 -14.65 -10.30 -4.77
CA VAL A 399 -15.13 -10.30 -3.37
C VAL A 399 -13.98 -10.39 -2.36
N THR A 400 -12.85 -11.00 -2.74
CA THR A 400 -11.65 -11.05 -1.89
C THR A 400 -11.12 -9.65 -1.62
N SER A 401 -11.09 -8.79 -2.66
CA SER A 401 -10.66 -7.40 -2.52
C SER A 401 -11.59 -6.54 -1.63
N VAL A 402 -12.88 -6.87 -1.61
CA VAL A 402 -13.87 -6.24 -0.73
C VAL A 402 -13.70 -6.70 0.73
N LEU A 403 -13.31 -7.96 0.93
CA LEU A 403 -13.20 -8.56 2.24
C LEU A 403 -12.13 -7.90 3.10
N LYS A 404 -10.95 -7.58 2.55
CA LYS A 404 -9.90 -6.89 3.29
C LYS A 404 -10.35 -5.51 3.79
N PHE A 405 -11.13 -4.76 3.01
CA PHE A 405 -11.75 -3.52 3.49
C PHE A 405 -12.66 -3.80 4.70
N ALA A 406 -13.52 -4.81 4.61
CA ALA A 406 -14.42 -5.18 5.70
C ALA A 406 -13.65 -5.56 6.97
N LEU A 407 -12.57 -6.35 6.86
CA LEU A 407 -11.73 -6.76 7.98
C LEU A 407 -10.90 -5.62 8.58
N THR A 408 -10.53 -4.64 7.75
CA THR A 408 -9.83 -3.44 8.21
C THR A 408 -10.75 -2.56 9.04
N LYS A 409 -11.99 -2.33 8.59
CA LYS A 409 -12.89 -1.33 9.20
C LYS A 409 -13.88 -1.90 10.22
N ASN A 410 -14.45 -3.08 9.94
CA ASN A 410 -15.52 -3.70 10.73
C ASN A 410 -15.34 -5.23 10.78
N PRO A 411 -14.22 -5.74 11.37
CA PRO A 411 -13.94 -7.17 11.40
C PRO A 411 -15.09 -7.99 12.01
N SER A 412 -15.83 -7.44 12.98
CA SER A 412 -16.93 -8.17 13.61
C SER A 412 -18.06 -8.52 12.63
N ALA A 413 -18.31 -7.69 11.61
CA ALA A 413 -19.34 -7.95 10.60
C ALA A 413 -18.94 -9.10 9.65
N ALA A 414 -17.67 -9.14 9.24
CA ALA A 414 -17.15 -10.26 8.44
C ALA A 414 -17.17 -11.56 9.27
N VAL A 415 -16.71 -11.52 10.52
CA VAL A 415 -16.71 -12.69 11.41
C VAL A 415 -18.13 -13.17 11.71
N GLU A 416 -19.10 -12.27 11.91
CA GLU A 416 -20.52 -12.63 12.06
C GLU A 416 -21.03 -13.37 10.82
N MET A 417 -20.75 -12.85 9.62
CA MET A 417 -21.17 -13.46 8.36
C MET A 417 -20.66 -14.90 8.25
N ALA A 418 -19.36 -15.11 8.48
CA ALA A 418 -18.74 -16.43 8.42
C ALA A 418 -19.30 -17.37 9.49
N ALA A 419 -19.40 -16.91 10.75
CA ALA A 419 -19.90 -17.72 11.86
C ALA A 419 -21.37 -18.13 11.64
N THR A 420 -22.23 -17.20 11.22
CA THR A 420 -23.65 -17.49 10.94
C THR A 420 -23.81 -18.44 9.74
N THR A 421 -23.01 -18.25 8.68
CA THR A 421 -23.00 -19.16 7.52
C THR A 421 -22.58 -20.56 7.94
N ALA A 422 -21.49 -20.70 8.70
CA ALA A 422 -20.99 -21.99 9.17
C ALA A 422 -21.97 -22.71 10.09
N LEU A 423 -22.65 -21.99 10.98
CA LEU A 423 -23.55 -22.57 11.96
C LEU A 423 -24.92 -22.95 11.35
N THR A 424 -25.42 -22.18 10.38
CA THR A 424 -26.80 -22.33 9.89
C THR A 424 -26.92 -22.74 8.42
N GLY A 425 -25.81 -22.72 7.66
CA GLY A 425 -25.81 -22.90 6.21
C GLY A 425 -26.42 -21.72 5.44
N SER A 426 -26.68 -20.60 6.13
CA SER A 426 -27.25 -19.40 5.53
C SER A 426 -26.76 -18.14 6.22
N TRP A 427 -26.88 -17.00 5.54
CA TRP A 427 -26.63 -15.69 6.10
C TRP A 427 -27.78 -14.75 5.77
N LYS A 428 -28.06 -13.81 6.67
CA LYS A 428 -29.11 -12.81 6.48
C LYS A 428 -28.48 -11.42 6.49
N ALA A 429 -28.54 -10.75 5.34
CA ALA A 429 -28.03 -9.40 5.18
C ALA A 429 -28.81 -8.38 6.03
N GLY A 430 -28.23 -7.19 6.22
CA GLY A 430 -28.88 -6.10 6.98
C GLY A 430 -30.22 -5.63 6.41
N ASP A 431 -30.45 -5.83 5.10
CA ASP A 431 -31.74 -5.55 4.44
C ASP A 431 -32.75 -6.70 4.55
N GLY A 432 -32.38 -7.78 5.23
CA GLY A 432 -33.21 -8.93 5.51
C GLY A 432 -33.20 -10.02 4.44
N HIS A 433 -32.50 -9.83 3.33
CA HIS A 433 -32.31 -10.89 2.33
C HIS A 433 -31.57 -12.08 2.95
N LYS A 434 -32.04 -13.29 2.68
CA LYS A 434 -31.44 -14.53 3.19
C LYS A 434 -30.76 -15.27 2.05
N THR A 435 -29.48 -15.52 2.21
CA THR A 435 -28.63 -16.27 1.29
C THR A 435 -28.38 -17.65 1.88
N THR A 436 -28.68 -18.71 1.13
CA THR A 436 -28.39 -20.09 1.54
C THR A 436 -27.19 -20.60 0.76
N ILE A 437 -26.27 -21.27 1.44
CA ILE A 437 -25.07 -21.85 0.83
C ILE A 437 -25.26 -23.35 0.70
N ASP A 438 -24.84 -23.89 -0.44
CA ASP A 438 -24.83 -25.33 -0.68
C ASP A 438 -23.98 -26.04 0.39
N ARG A 439 -24.50 -27.15 0.93
CA ARG A 439 -23.88 -27.83 2.08
C ARG A 439 -22.47 -28.33 1.78
N ASP A 440 -22.23 -28.81 0.57
CA ASP A 440 -20.92 -29.34 0.18
C ASP A 440 -19.92 -28.20 -0.03
N SER A 441 -20.41 -27.01 -0.39
CA SER A 441 -19.58 -25.80 -0.48
C SER A 441 -19.10 -25.27 0.88
N LEU A 442 -19.73 -25.70 1.98
CA LEU A 442 -19.27 -25.38 3.34
C LEU A 442 -18.08 -26.23 3.78
N ILE A 443 -17.65 -27.21 2.99
CA ILE A 443 -16.49 -28.05 3.27
C ILE A 443 -15.25 -27.33 2.71
N PRO A 444 -14.16 -27.15 3.50
CA PRO A 444 -12.93 -26.55 2.97
C PRO A 444 -12.38 -27.41 1.82
N GLY A 445 -11.87 -26.75 0.78
CA GLY A 445 -11.10 -27.42 -0.27
C GLY A 445 -9.72 -27.86 0.21
N ASP A 446 -8.89 -28.30 -0.74
CA ASP A 446 -7.59 -28.89 -0.43
C ASP A 446 -6.57 -27.89 0.09
N GLU A 447 -6.62 -26.62 -0.35
CA GLU A 447 -5.77 -25.55 0.20
C GLU A 447 -6.35 -25.01 1.51
N GLU A 448 -7.67 -24.90 1.61
CA GLU A 448 -8.35 -24.28 2.76
C GLU A 448 -8.33 -25.13 4.03
N LYS A 449 -8.07 -26.44 3.92
CA LYS A 449 -7.99 -27.35 5.07
C LYS A 449 -6.69 -27.22 5.86
N VAL A 450 -5.72 -26.42 5.38
CA VAL A 450 -4.39 -26.28 5.98
C VAL A 450 -4.28 -24.95 6.72
N TYR A 451 -3.89 -25.00 8.00
CA TYR A 451 -3.59 -23.82 8.80
C TYR A 451 -2.35 -24.03 9.70
N PRO A 452 -1.41 -23.07 9.77
CA PRO A 452 -1.25 -21.90 8.88
C PRO A 452 -1.18 -22.30 7.38
N PRO A 453 -1.45 -21.37 6.44
CA PRO A 453 -1.46 -21.70 5.02
C PRO A 453 -0.08 -22.20 4.57
N ALA A 454 -0.05 -23.12 3.60
CA ALA A 454 1.22 -23.72 3.15
C ALA A 454 2.05 -22.72 2.32
N SER A 455 1.35 -21.86 1.58
CA SER A 455 1.90 -20.77 0.78
C SER A 455 1.23 -19.43 1.12
N PRO A 456 1.93 -18.28 1.01
CA PRO A 456 1.34 -16.97 1.28
C PRO A 456 0.25 -16.55 0.30
N GLU A 457 0.05 -17.28 -0.80
CA GLU A 457 -1.04 -17.09 -1.76
C GLU A 457 -2.27 -17.96 -1.50
N ASP A 458 -2.17 -19.00 -0.65
CA ASP A 458 -3.25 -19.96 -0.45
C ASP A 458 -4.49 -19.30 0.16
N ARG A 459 -5.68 -19.72 -0.27
CA ARG A 459 -6.94 -19.30 0.36
C ARG A 459 -7.11 -20.01 1.70
N LEU A 460 -7.53 -19.24 2.70
CA LEU A 460 -7.95 -19.80 4.00
C LEU A 460 -9.42 -20.24 3.96
N TYR A 461 -9.79 -21.20 4.82
CA TYR A 461 -11.19 -21.61 4.97
C TYR A 461 -12.13 -20.44 5.33
N ALA A 462 -11.63 -19.50 6.14
CA ALA A 462 -12.35 -18.26 6.45
C ALA A 462 -12.64 -17.45 5.18
N THR A 463 -11.64 -17.26 4.31
CA THR A 463 -11.79 -16.54 3.04
C THR A 463 -12.74 -17.26 2.08
N GLN A 464 -12.68 -18.61 1.99
CA GLN A 464 -13.64 -19.39 1.19
C GLN A 464 -15.09 -19.11 1.62
N LEU A 465 -15.41 -19.24 2.92
CA LEU A 465 -16.79 -19.03 3.37
C LEU A 465 -17.27 -17.60 3.14
N LEU A 466 -16.42 -16.61 3.37
CA LEU A 466 -16.75 -15.21 3.15
C LEU A 466 -16.99 -14.92 1.65
N ASN A 467 -16.12 -15.43 0.78
CA ASN A 467 -16.27 -15.30 -0.66
C ASN A 467 -17.55 -15.99 -1.16
N LEU A 468 -17.80 -17.22 -0.75
CA LEU A 468 -19.02 -17.96 -1.12
C LEU A 468 -20.28 -17.21 -0.68
N THR A 469 -20.31 -16.68 0.54
CA THR A 469 -21.48 -15.95 1.04
C THR A 469 -21.71 -14.65 0.30
N MET A 470 -20.66 -13.85 0.06
CA MET A 470 -20.78 -12.60 -0.70
C MET A 470 -21.21 -12.83 -2.14
N VAL A 471 -20.61 -13.82 -2.83
CA VAL A 471 -20.98 -14.16 -4.21
C VAL A 471 -22.42 -14.64 -4.29
N ASN A 472 -22.85 -15.56 -3.42
CA ASN A 472 -24.23 -16.05 -3.44
C ASN A 472 -25.25 -14.98 -3.06
N ASP A 473 -24.93 -14.06 -2.15
CA ASP A 473 -25.82 -12.93 -1.84
C ASP A 473 -26.01 -12.03 -3.07
N ALA A 474 -24.92 -11.68 -3.75
CA ALA A 474 -24.99 -10.87 -4.97
C ALA A 474 -25.79 -11.58 -6.08
N LEU A 475 -25.46 -12.84 -6.37
CA LEU A 475 -26.11 -13.63 -7.41
C LEU A 475 -27.58 -13.95 -7.11
N GLY A 476 -27.93 -14.18 -5.84
CA GLY A 476 -29.28 -14.47 -5.38
C GLY A 476 -30.25 -13.29 -5.52
N ARG A 477 -29.73 -12.07 -5.67
CA ARG A 477 -30.50 -10.83 -5.82
C ARG A 477 -30.82 -10.48 -7.27
N ARG A 478 -30.28 -11.21 -8.24
CA ARG A 478 -30.57 -10.99 -9.67
C ARG A 478 -32.04 -11.29 -9.98
N PRO A 479 -32.64 -10.66 -11.01
CA PRO A 479 -34.00 -11.00 -11.46
C PRO A 479 -34.18 -12.48 -11.81
N LYS A 480 -33.11 -13.11 -12.32
CA LYS A 480 -32.96 -14.56 -12.44
C LYS A 480 -31.85 -14.98 -11.47
N PRO A 481 -32.20 -15.40 -10.24
CA PRO A 481 -31.21 -15.76 -9.22
C PRO A 481 -30.28 -16.84 -9.74
N GLN A 482 -29.01 -16.71 -9.41
CA GLN A 482 -28.00 -17.73 -9.67
C GLN A 482 -27.44 -18.23 -8.34
N SER A 483 -26.77 -19.39 -8.36
CA SER A 483 -26.02 -19.88 -7.20
C SER A 483 -24.58 -20.20 -7.57
N TYR A 484 -23.71 -20.09 -6.59
CA TYR A 484 -22.27 -20.34 -6.70
C TYR A 484 -21.87 -21.43 -5.71
N ARG A 485 -21.18 -22.46 -6.19
CA ARG A 485 -20.82 -23.63 -5.38
C ARG A 485 -19.34 -23.94 -5.51
N GLN A 486 -18.75 -24.39 -4.41
CA GLN A 486 -17.44 -25.02 -4.38
C GLN A 486 -17.65 -26.54 -4.40
N THR A 487 -17.06 -27.21 -5.37
CA THR A 487 -17.08 -28.67 -5.54
C THR A 487 -15.64 -29.19 -5.59
N LEU A 488 -15.48 -30.52 -5.66
CA LEU A 488 -14.17 -31.12 -5.91
C LEU A 488 -13.73 -30.79 -7.35
N PRO A 489 -12.47 -30.38 -7.55
CA PRO A 489 -11.87 -30.26 -8.88
C PRO A 489 -12.03 -31.53 -9.72
N ASP A 490 -12.46 -31.37 -10.97
CA ASP A 490 -12.45 -32.39 -12.00
C ASP A 490 -11.09 -32.41 -12.68
N ALA A 491 -10.29 -33.42 -12.35
CA ALA A 491 -8.94 -33.59 -12.90
C ALA A 491 -8.91 -33.78 -14.43
N SER A 492 -10.05 -34.02 -15.09
CA SER A 492 -10.14 -34.08 -16.55
C SER A 492 -10.21 -32.70 -17.21
N LEU A 493 -10.52 -31.65 -16.44
CA LEU A 493 -10.57 -30.27 -16.90
C LEU A 493 -9.25 -29.53 -16.59
N PRO A 494 -8.73 -28.72 -17.51
CA PRO A 494 -7.56 -27.91 -17.23
C PRO A 494 -7.90 -26.81 -16.22
N GLU A 495 -7.05 -26.66 -15.19
CA GLU A 495 -7.11 -25.53 -14.24
C GLU A 495 -8.46 -25.41 -13.50
N ASP A 496 -9.12 -26.55 -13.27
CA ASP A 496 -10.39 -26.56 -12.58
C ASP A 496 -10.24 -26.31 -11.07
N SER A 497 -10.71 -25.16 -10.60
CA SER A 497 -10.73 -24.80 -9.18
C SER A 497 -11.84 -25.50 -8.39
N GLY A 498 -12.75 -26.20 -9.06
CA GLY A 498 -13.96 -26.78 -8.46
C GLY A 498 -15.10 -25.76 -8.27
N GLU A 499 -14.90 -24.50 -8.65
CA GLU A 499 -15.93 -23.45 -8.58
C GLU A 499 -16.95 -23.55 -9.71
N ARG A 500 -18.23 -23.39 -9.39
CA ARG A 500 -19.34 -23.63 -10.32
C ARG A 500 -20.43 -22.60 -10.15
N ARG A 501 -21.00 -22.13 -11.27
CA ARG A 501 -22.25 -21.36 -11.29
C ARG A 501 -23.43 -22.15 -11.82
N TYR A 502 -24.57 -21.93 -11.21
CA TYR A 502 -25.84 -22.50 -11.63
C TYR A 502 -26.86 -21.39 -11.85
N ASP A 503 -27.70 -21.56 -12.86
CA ASP A 503 -28.81 -20.65 -13.13
C ASP A 503 -29.99 -20.86 -12.15
N ALA A 504 -31.10 -20.15 -12.40
CA ALA A 504 -32.30 -20.22 -11.57
C ALA A 504 -32.94 -21.62 -11.58
N ASP A 505 -32.76 -22.37 -12.66
CA ASP A 505 -33.27 -23.73 -12.87
C ASP A 505 -32.28 -24.80 -12.37
N GLN A 506 -31.24 -24.36 -11.64
CA GLN A 506 -30.15 -25.19 -11.12
C GLN A 506 -29.37 -25.93 -12.22
N GLN A 507 -29.37 -25.41 -13.45
CA GLN A 507 -28.54 -25.91 -14.52
C GLN A 507 -27.15 -25.30 -14.44
N LEU A 508 -26.13 -26.12 -14.69
CA LEU A 508 -24.74 -25.69 -14.69
C LEU A 508 -24.50 -24.68 -15.82
N ILE A 509 -24.01 -23.50 -15.47
CA ILE A 509 -23.55 -22.51 -16.44
C ILE A 509 -22.16 -22.92 -16.91
N THR A 510 -21.98 -22.97 -18.23
CA THR A 510 -20.71 -23.34 -18.87
C THR A 510 -20.20 -22.19 -19.73
N SER A 511 -18.89 -22.13 -19.91
CA SER A 511 -18.20 -21.18 -20.78
C SER A 511 -17.26 -21.92 -21.74
N ARG A 512 -16.95 -21.29 -22.88
CA ARG A 512 -15.89 -21.78 -23.76
C ARG A 512 -14.54 -21.37 -23.18
N GLN A 513 -13.67 -22.35 -22.95
CA GLN A 513 -12.33 -22.14 -22.44
C GLN A 513 -11.30 -22.72 -23.41
N TYR A 514 -10.14 -22.07 -23.52
CA TYR A 514 -9.06 -22.54 -24.38
C TYR A 514 -8.13 -23.44 -23.56
N ASP A 515 -8.14 -24.73 -23.85
CA ASP A 515 -7.20 -25.68 -23.23
C ASP A 515 -5.85 -25.61 -23.93
N ARG A 516 -4.84 -25.09 -23.23
CA ARG A 516 -3.48 -24.96 -23.76
C ARG A 516 -2.81 -26.30 -24.05
N LYS A 517 -3.15 -27.36 -23.30
CA LYS A 517 -2.51 -28.67 -23.48
C LYS A 517 -2.96 -29.32 -24.78
N SER A 518 -4.26 -29.24 -25.09
CA SER A 518 -4.79 -29.75 -26.35
C SER A 518 -4.71 -28.76 -27.52
N GLY A 519 -4.59 -27.46 -27.24
CA GLY A 519 -4.66 -26.40 -28.25
C GLY A 519 -6.07 -26.20 -28.82
N THR A 520 -7.11 -26.59 -28.08
CA THR A 520 -8.50 -26.57 -28.55
C THR A 520 -9.44 -25.85 -27.58
N TRP A 521 -10.56 -25.35 -28.11
CA TRP A 521 -11.63 -24.80 -27.29
C TRP A 521 -12.50 -25.92 -26.73
N ILE A 522 -12.65 -25.96 -25.41
CA ILE A 522 -13.52 -26.88 -24.69
C ILE A 522 -14.71 -26.12 -24.09
N THR A 523 -15.81 -26.83 -23.82
CA THR A 523 -16.89 -26.34 -22.97
C THR A 523 -16.61 -26.80 -21.55
N ALA A 524 -16.39 -25.86 -20.64
CA ALA A 524 -16.08 -26.15 -19.25
C ALA A 524 -17.05 -25.38 -18.32
N PRO A 525 -17.20 -25.80 -17.06
CA PRO A 525 -17.99 -25.07 -16.08
C PRO A 525 -17.51 -23.62 -15.93
N ASP A 526 -18.44 -22.67 -15.80
CA ASP A 526 -18.09 -21.28 -15.51
C ASP A 526 -17.71 -21.13 -14.04
N SER A 527 -16.42 -20.96 -13.79
CA SER A 527 -15.83 -20.77 -12.45
C SER A 527 -15.81 -19.31 -12.01
N SER A 528 -16.03 -18.35 -12.91
CA SER A 528 -16.04 -16.94 -12.57
C SER A 528 -17.30 -16.55 -11.80
N PRO A 529 -17.22 -15.86 -10.65
CA PRO A 529 -18.38 -15.31 -9.96
C PRO A 529 -19.27 -14.45 -10.87
N GLY A 530 -18.70 -13.84 -11.92
CA GLY A 530 -19.42 -13.06 -12.92
C GLY A 530 -20.17 -11.87 -12.32
N LEU A 531 -19.63 -11.26 -11.26
CA LEU A 531 -20.21 -10.09 -10.61
C LEU A 531 -19.86 -8.82 -11.39
N SER A 532 -20.83 -7.93 -11.54
CA SER A 532 -20.61 -6.56 -12.00
C SER A 532 -19.98 -5.69 -10.90
N ASP A 533 -19.34 -4.58 -11.28
CA ASP A 533 -18.74 -3.62 -10.32
C ASP A 533 -19.76 -3.14 -9.27
N ARG A 534 -21.02 -2.96 -9.66
CA ARG A 534 -22.13 -2.61 -8.76
C ARG A 534 -22.48 -3.72 -7.77
N GLU A 535 -22.43 -4.98 -8.19
CA GLU A 535 -22.65 -6.12 -7.30
C GLU A 535 -21.50 -6.29 -6.31
N ILE A 536 -20.27 -6.03 -6.75
CA ILE A 536 -19.07 -6.03 -5.89
C ILE A 536 -19.17 -4.94 -4.83
N GLU A 537 -19.50 -3.71 -5.25
CA GLU A 537 -19.67 -2.58 -4.33
C GLU A 537 -20.80 -2.85 -3.32
N ARG A 538 -21.94 -3.37 -3.79
CA ARG A 538 -23.06 -3.73 -2.91
C ARG A 538 -22.66 -4.79 -1.89
N ALA A 539 -21.94 -5.83 -2.29
CA ALA A 539 -21.46 -6.86 -1.36
C ALA A 539 -20.63 -6.21 -0.22
N GLY A 540 -19.80 -5.23 -0.58
CA GLY A 540 -19.05 -4.44 0.40
C GLY A 540 -19.92 -3.55 1.28
N GLN A 541 -20.88 -2.82 0.70
CA GLN A 541 -21.80 -1.97 1.47
C GLN A 541 -22.61 -2.78 2.50
N LEU A 542 -23.00 -4.01 2.18
CA LEU A 542 -23.73 -4.87 3.10
C LEU A 542 -22.87 -5.30 4.31
N LEU A 543 -21.56 -5.43 4.13
CA LEU A 543 -20.62 -5.77 5.21
C LEU A 543 -20.18 -4.56 6.03
N ASN A 544 -19.90 -3.42 5.40
CA ASN A 544 -19.19 -2.31 6.06
C ASN A 544 -19.78 -0.92 5.80
N LYS A 545 -20.89 -0.82 5.03
CA LYS A 545 -21.58 0.43 4.66
C LYS A 545 -20.70 1.49 3.95
N ALA A 546 -19.47 1.18 3.57
CA ALA A 546 -18.48 2.17 3.14
C ALA A 546 -17.54 1.72 2.02
N THR A 547 -17.71 0.51 1.47
CA THR A 547 -16.87 0.02 0.36
C THR A 547 -17.03 0.91 -0.85
N ARG A 548 -15.92 1.14 -1.55
CA ARG A 548 -15.87 1.85 -2.82
C ARG A 548 -15.16 1.02 -3.84
N VAL A 549 -15.70 1.02 -5.05
CA VAL A 549 -15.08 0.42 -6.22
C VAL A 549 -14.74 1.54 -7.19
N ILE A 550 -13.51 1.58 -7.65
CA ILE A 550 -13.13 2.36 -8.82
C ILE A 550 -13.27 1.42 -10.01
N GLY A 551 -14.25 1.75 -10.86
CA GLY A 551 -14.66 0.95 -12.01
C GLY A 551 -14.76 1.82 -13.26
N ASP A 552 -15.48 1.33 -14.25
CA ASP A 552 -15.46 1.88 -15.60
C ASP A 552 -16.46 3.01 -15.91
N ASN A 553 -16.43 3.44 -17.17
CA ASN A 553 -16.76 4.74 -17.77
C ASN A 553 -18.22 5.24 -17.71
N GLU A 554 -19.03 4.80 -16.76
CA GLU A 554 -20.20 5.59 -16.36
C GLU A 554 -20.25 5.74 -14.85
N PRO A 555 -20.41 6.97 -14.33
CA PRO A 555 -20.69 7.19 -12.92
C PRO A 555 -21.96 6.44 -12.53
N GLN A 556 -21.81 5.22 -12.03
CA GLN A 556 -22.88 4.49 -11.39
C GLN A 556 -22.88 4.89 -9.92
N SER A 557 -24.07 4.94 -9.30
CA SER A 557 -24.17 5.24 -7.87
C SER A 557 -23.30 4.27 -7.08
N GLY A 558 -22.16 4.76 -6.58
CA GLY A 558 -21.25 4.00 -5.72
C GLY A 558 -19.98 3.44 -6.40
N VAL A 559 -19.88 3.54 -7.73
CA VAL A 559 -18.66 3.22 -8.49
C VAL A 559 -18.05 4.50 -9.03
N ASP A 560 -16.80 4.75 -8.68
CA ASP A 560 -16.07 5.92 -9.16
C ASP A 560 -15.44 5.61 -10.52
N SER A 561 -15.79 6.39 -11.56
CA SER A 561 -15.17 6.29 -12.89
C SER A 561 -13.95 7.21 -13.01
N VAL A 562 -12.94 6.83 -13.80
CA VAL A 562 -11.76 7.66 -14.08
C VAL A 562 -11.46 7.76 -15.58
N ASN A 563 -11.43 8.98 -16.12
CA ASN A 563 -11.40 9.21 -17.57
C ASN A 563 -9.99 9.32 -18.17
N ASN A 564 -9.01 9.73 -17.35
CA ASN A 564 -7.61 9.88 -17.74
C ASN A 564 -6.71 9.74 -16.49
N VAL A 565 -5.40 9.62 -16.70
CA VAL A 565 -4.44 9.45 -15.60
C VAL A 565 -4.47 10.60 -14.58
N GLN A 566 -4.75 11.83 -15.01
CA GLN A 566 -4.81 12.99 -14.12
C GLN A 566 -6.08 12.97 -13.26
N ASP A 567 -7.20 12.56 -13.83
CA ASP A 567 -8.45 12.28 -13.10
C ASP A 567 -8.23 11.18 -12.06
N PHE A 568 -7.53 10.10 -12.44
CA PHE A 568 -7.20 9.02 -11.53
C PHE A 568 -6.33 9.50 -10.36
N ARG A 569 -5.24 10.24 -10.61
CA ARG A 569 -4.41 10.85 -9.56
C ARG A 569 -5.21 11.76 -8.62
N ARG A 570 -6.06 12.63 -9.19
CA ARG A 570 -6.96 13.50 -8.40
C ARG A 570 -7.90 12.67 -7.53
N ARG A 571 -8.45 11.58 -8.06
CA ARG A 571 -9.35 10.72 -7.29
C ARG A 571 -8.62 10.01 -6.15
N LEU A 572 -7.42 9.50 -6.39
CA LEU A 572 -6.56 8.91 -5.35
C LEU A 572 -6.21 9.91 -4.25
N GLN A 573 -5.95 11.17 -4.61
CA GLN A 573 -5.75 12.25 -3.64
C GLN A 573 -7.02 12.50 -2.82
N GLN A 574 -8.18 12.64 -3.46
CA GLN A 574 -9.44 12.85 -2.75
C GLN A 574 -9.74 11.70 -1.77
N LEU A 575 -9.47 10.45 -2.15
CA LEU A 575 -9.64 9.30 -1.26
C LEU A 575 -8.69 9.35 -0.07
N LYS A 576 -7.44 9.78 -0.29
CA LYS A 576 -6.45 10.03 0.77
C LYS A 576 -6.93 11.09 1.75
N ASP A 577 -7.32 12.26 1.23
CA ASP A 577 -7.74 13.42 2.03
C ASP A 577 -9.01 13.13 2.84
N GLN A 578 -9.83 12.20 2.37
CA GLN A 578 -11.06 11.75 3.03
C GLN A 578 -10.86 10.52 3.93
N SER A 579 -9.63 10.02 4.07
CA SER A 579 -9.29 8.80 4.82
C SER A 579 -10.13 7.58 4.38
N LYS A 580 -10.37 7.46 3.07
CA LYS A 580 -11.25 6.44 2.47
C LYS A 580 -10.54 5.18 1.98
N TYR A 581 -9.25 5.03 2.26
CA TYR A 581 -8.53 3.78 1.98
C TYR A 581 -8.88 2.66 3.00
N PRO A 582 -8.78 1.37 2.60
CA PRO A 582 -8.44 0.91 1.23
C PRO A 582 -9.57 1.12 0.21
N VAL A 583 -9.30 0.93 -1.09
CA VAL A 583 -10.32 0.98 -2.16
C VAL A 583 -10.10 -0.14 -3.16
N THR A 584 -11.18 -0.73 -3.68
CA THR A 584 -11.11 -1.77 -4.71
C THR A 584 -10.99 -1.12 -6.10
N LEU A 585 -10.08 -1.63 -6.93
CA LEU A 585 -9.85 -1.17 -8.30
C LEU A 585 -9.99 -2.34 -9.27
N GLY A 586 -10.88 -2.20 -10.26
CA GLY A 586 -10.92 -3.11 -11.41
C GLY A 586 -9.76 -2.85 -12.36
N VAL A 587 -9.04 -3.89 -12.78
CA VAL A 587 -7.87 -3.80 -13.66
C VAL A 587 -7.86 -4.94 -14.69
N ASP A 588 -7.18 -4.74 -15.82
CA ASP A 588 -6.82 -5.82 -16.74
C ASP A 588 -5.54 -6.51 -16.25
N GLY A 589 -5.70 -7.71 -15.71
CA GLY A 589 -4.59 -8.54 -15.22
C GLY A 589 -3.66 -9.10 -16.31
N ALA A 590 -3.94 -8.83 -17.59
CA ALA A 590 -3.04 -9.17 -18.69
C ALA A 590 -1.98 -8.09 -18.97
N HIS A 591 -2.09 -6.90 -18.36
CA HIS A 591 -1.17 -5.79 -18.59
C HIS A 591 -0.23 -5.56 -17.39
N ARG A 592 1.01 -5.17 -17.68
CA ARG A 592 1.96 -4.76 -16.64
C ARG A 592 1.54 -3.40 -16.06
N PRO A 593 1.69 -3.18 -14.73
CA PRO A 593 2.48 -3.99 -13.80
C PRO A 593 1.73 -5.15 -13.12
N ILE A 594 0.40 -5.25 -13.31
CA ILE A 594 -0.42 -6.32 -12.71
C ILE A 594 -0.49 -7.46 -13.72
N GLN A 595 0.63 -8.13 -13.93
CA GLN A 595 0.72 -9.29 -14.81
C GLN A 595 0.91 -10.53 -13.97
N SER A 596 -0.05 -11.45 -14.03
CA SER A 596 0.12 -12.76 -13.41
C SER A 596 1.20 -13.55 -14.15
N ALA A 597 2.22 -14.02 -13.44
CA ALA A 597 3.27 -14.88 -13.99
C ALA A 597 2.73 -16.24 -14.46
N THR A 598 1.58 -16.67 -13.91
CA THR A 598 0.95 -17.96 -14.22
C THR A 598 -0.19 -17.82 -15.23
N HIS A 599 -0.73 -16.62 -15.45
CA HIS A 599 -1.91 -16.40 -16.30
C HIS A 599 -1.55 -15.60 -17.56
N GLU A 600 -0.59 -16.08 -18.36
CA GLU A 600 -0.26 -15.52 -19.69
C GLU A 600 -1.39 -15.74 -20.73
N THR A 601 -2.63 -15.99 -20.32
CA THR A 601 -3.69 -16.40 -21.23
C THR A 601 -4.14 -15.17 -22.01
N PRO A 602 -4.07 -15.18 -23.35
CA PRO A 602 -4.76 -14.19 -24.15
C PRO A 602 -6.26 -14.28 -23.82
N GLY A 603 -6.78 -13.33 -23.03
CA GLY A 603 -8.19 -13.30 -22.63
C GLY A 603 -8.50 -13.25 -21.13
N PHE A 604 -7.51 -13.35 -20.23
CA PHE A 604 -7.73 -13.05 -18.81
C PHE A 604 -7.76 -11.53 -18.58
N ALA A 605 -8.88 -10.90 -18.95
CA ALA A 605 -8.99 -9.44 -19.08
C ALA A 605 -9.56 -8.72 -17.84
N GLY A 606 -9.97 -9.45 -16.80
CA GLY A 606 -10.59 -8.85 -15.61
C GLY A 606 -9.98 -9.36 -14.31
N HIS A 607 -9.44 -8.44 -13.51
CA HIS A 607 -8.94 -8.68 -12.16
C HIS A 607 -9.38 -7.52 -11.25
N CYS A 608 -9.34 -7.73 -9.94
CA CYS A 608 -9.54 -6.68 -8.95
C CYS A 608 -8.33 -6.65 -8.04
N VAL A 609 -7.85 -5.44 -7.73
CA VAL A 609 -6.81 -5.21 -6.73
C VAL A 609 -7.30 -4.22 -5.70
N GLU A 610 -6.57 -4.09 -4.59
CA GLU A 610 -6.82 -3.04 -3.61
C GLU A 610 -5.73 -1.99 -3.62
N LEU A 611 -6.13 -0.75 -3.38
CA LEU A 611 -5.21 0.36 -3.16
C LEU A 611 -5.28 0.73 -1.69
N ASP A 612 -4.14 0.72 -0.99
CA ASP A 612 -4.09 1.01 0.46
C ASP A 612 -3.63 2.42 0.78
N ALA A 613 -2.80 2.99 -0.09
CA ALA A 613 -2.18 4.28 0.16
C ALA A 613 -1.79 4.95 -1.15
N TYR A 614 -1.83 6.28 -1.16
CA TYR A 614 -1.34 7.10 -2.26
C TYR A 614 -0.28 8.10 -1.77
N ASP A 615 0.89 8.06 -2.41
CA ASP A 615 1.97 8.99 -2.21
C ASP A 615 2.02 9.98 -3.37
N GLU A 616 1.46 11.15 -3.14
CA GLU A 616 1.40 12.27 -4.09
C GLU A 616 2.77 12.79 -4.51
N LYS A 617 3.80 12.64 -3.66
CA LYS A 617 5.15 13.13 -3.95
C LYS A 617 5.85 12.27 -4.98
N THR A 618 5.64 10.95 -4.90
CA THR A 618 6.23 10.00 -5.83
C THR A 618 5.29 9.63 -6.97
N GLY A 619 4.01 10.03 -6.89
CA GLY A 619 2.97 9.61 -7.84
C GLY A 619 2.76 8.10 -7.82
N ARG A 620 2.89 7.48 -6.63
CA ARG A 620 2.78 6.02 -6.45
C ARG A 620 1.61 5.66 -5.56
N VAL A 621 1.05 4.48 -5.81
CA VAL A 621 -0.01 3.87 -5.02
C VAL A 621 0.46 2.52 -4.51
N TYR A 622 0.18 2.20 -3.25
CA TYR A 622 0.46 0.87 -2.71
C TYR A 622 -0.69 -0.06 -3.09
N VAL A 623 -0.37 -1.08 -3.88
CA VAL A 623 -1.34 -2.08 -4.34
C VAL A 623 -1.20 -3.34 -3.51
N THR A 624 -2.30 -3.83 -2.96
CA THR A 624 -2.42 -5.19 -2.44
C THR A 624 -3.15 -6.04 -3.47
N ASN A 625 -2.51 -7.14 -3.88
CA ASN A 625 -3.00 -8.05 -4.89
C ASN A 625 -3.37 -9.39 -4.25
N GLN A 626 -4.54 -9.91 -4.60
CA GLN A 626 -5.16 -11.09 -4.00
C GLN A 626 -4.50 -12.41 -4.45
N TRP A 627 -3.44 -12.33 -5.25
CA TRP A 627 -2.55 -13.43 -5.64
C TRP A 627 -1.41 -13.70 -4.63
N GLY A 628 -1.42 -13.06 -3.46
CA GLY A 628 -0.40 -13.25 -2.43
C GLY A 628 0.47 -12.02 -2.19
N LYS A 629 1.05 -11.95 -1.00
CA LYS A 629 1.81 -10.78 -0.51
C LYS A 629 3.01 -10.38 -1.38
N ASP A 630 3.61 -11.32 -2.09
CA ASP A 630 4.75 -11.07 -2.97
C ASP A 630 4.35 -10.28 -4.23
N SER A 631 3.05 -10.22 -4.52
CA SER A 631 2.46 -9.38 -5.56
C SER A 631 2.04 -7.99 -5.07
N ASN A 632 2.24 -7.69 -3.78
CA ASN A 632 1.94 -6.37 -3.21
C ASN A 632 3.09 -5.39 -3.46
N GLY A 633 2.78 -4.10 -3.59
CA GLY A 633 3.83 -3.10 -3.64
C GLY A 633 3.43 -1.73 -4.18
N TRP A 634 4.37 -0.80 -4.09
CA TRP A 634 4.21 0.54 -4.64
C TRP A 634 4.33 0.54 -6.17
N MET A 635 3.30 1.02 -6.86
CA MET A 635 3.25 1.14 -8.32
C MET A 635 3.08 2.60 -8.72
N LYS A 636 3.65 3.00 -9.86
CA LYS A 636 3.36 4.33 -10.41
C LYS A 636 1.89 4.37 -10.83
N VAL A 637 1.22 5.49 -10.56
CA VAL A 637 -0.18 5.66 -10.96
C VAL A 637 -0.36 5.53 -12.47
N ASP A 638 0.61 5.99 -13.25
CA ASP A 638 0.57 5.98 -14.71
C ASP A 638 0.58 4.55 -15.25
N ASP A 639 1.49 3.73 -14.73
CA ASP A 639 1.60 2.31 -15.08
C ASP A 639 0.33 1.55 -14.67
N LEU A 640 -0.21 1.84 -13.47
CA LEU A 640 -1.44 1.20 -13.01
C LEU A 640 -2.65 1.64 -13.85
N TYR A 641 -2.70 2.90 -14.28
CA TYR A 641 -3.77 3.43 -15.11
C TYR A 641 -3.86 2.69 -16.46
N LEU A 642 -2.73 2.24 -17.01
CA LEU A 642 -2.75 1.40 -18.22
C LEU A 642 -3.48 0.07 -18.01
N ASN A 643 -3.48 -0.51 -16.81
CA ASN A 643 -4.28 -1.70 -16.53
C ASN A 643 -5.76 -1.37 -16.38
N VAL A 644 -6.08 -0.19 -15.84
CA VAL A 644 -7.47 0.30 -15.77
C VAL A 644 -8.01 0.49 -17.18
N VAL A 645 -7.26 1.15 -18.08
CA VAL A 645 -7.71 1.43 -19.46
C VAL A 645 -7.57 0.24 -20.40
N GLY A 646 -6.55 -0.60 -20.22
CA GLY A 646 -6.30 -1.79 -21.04
C GLY A 646 -7.47 -2.78 -21.04
N LYS A 647 -8.23 -2.82 -19.93
CA LYS A 647 -9.51 -3.53 -19.83
C LYS A 647 -10.48 -3.08 -20.92
N TYR A 648 -10.52 -1.78 -21.22
CA TYR A 648 -11.47 -1.15 -22.13
C TYR A 648 -11.09 -1.24 -23.60
N ALA A 649 -9.80 -1.21 -23.93
CA ALA A 649 -9.34 -1.32 -25.33
C ALA A 649 -9.69 -2.69 -25.96
N LYS A 650 -9.99 -3.70 -25.15
CA LYS A 650 -10.43 -5.03 -25.61
C LYS A 650 -11.95 -5.18 -25.67
N GLU A 651 -12.70 -4.48 -24.80
CA GLU A 651 -14.17 -4.54 -24.80
C GLU A 651 -14.78 -3.69 -25.94
N ASN A 652 -14.06 -2.67 -26.41
CA ASN A 652 -14.42 -1.89 -27.58
C ASN A 652 -13.41 -2.14 -28.71
N ASP A 653 -13.74 -3.04 -29.64
CA ASP A 653 -12.96 -3.43 -30.84
C ASP A 653 -12.61 -2.28 -31.83
N GLY A 654 -12.71 -1.01 -31.42
CA GLY A 654 -12.52 0.17 -32.25
C GLY A 654 -11.56 1.25 -31.72
N ILE A 655 -10.99 1.11 -30.51
CA ILE A 655 -10.04 2.10 -29.98
C ILE A 655 -8.61 1.66 -30.34
N ASN A 656 -7.94 2.43 -31.19
CA ASN A 656 -6.55 2.18 -31.57
C ASN A 656 -5.64 2.35 -30.34
N LYS A 657 -4.81 1.34 -30.07
CA LYS A 657 -3.86 1.34 -28.94
C LYS A 657 -2.82 2.46 -29.02
N ASP A 658 -2.54 2.95 -30.22
CA ASP A 658 -1.62 4.07 -30.44
C ASP A 658 -2.21 5.42 -30.02
N ASP A 659 -3.54 5.53 -29.88
CA ASP A 659 -4.20 6.75 -29.39
C ASP A 659 -4.24 6.83 -27.85
N LEU A 660 -3.87 5.74 -27.15
CA LEU A 660 -3.88 5.62 -25.69
C LEU A 660 -2.50 5.81 -25.03
N ARG A 661 -1.43 5.82 -25.82
CA ARG A 661 -0.05 6.12 -25.39
C ARG A 661 0.28 7.56 -25.68
#